data_AF-A0AAV0F196-F1
#
_entry.id   AF-A0AAV0F196-F1
#
_cell.length_a   1.000
_cell.length_b   1.000
_cell.length_c   1.000
_cell.angle_alpha   90.00
_cell.angle_beta   90.00
_cell.angle_gamma   90.00
#
_symmetry.space_group_name_H-M   'P 1'
#
loop_
_entity.id
_entity.type
_entity.pdbx_description
1 polymer ?
#
loop_
_entity_poly.entity_id
_entity_poly.type
_entity_poly.pdbx_seq_one_letter_code
_entity_poly.pdbx_strand_id
1 'polypeptide(L)'
;MEDVSSFCDESNSENIYPSKSLDCKVSHLSDEVFDSRIENASSLVQQLLVEANSDFIRCPYLANLEIERRKFLNGKGDADKLVETLVHYFLRFGHLACFSSDVDAFLQVLNHDYQCELVKKLEKACQSVETVPTKALGKSVTIFKIQNTVGQLFTLPIDELEKLAVQMTDMYCENLALSKDLDEQESMYGEELLTMTCNVLVQLFWRTRNLGYLLESILILEFGLTVRRYVFQYKILLLHLYSHWCCLPLAYEWYKSLEVKNILLETACHHILPQMLTSPLWADTSDVLRRYLNFMDDHLKESADLTFLAYRHRNYSKAIEFVQFKERLQRSSQYVMAKIEATILQMKQNANSIEGEECILENVKSGAQILELLNEIGIKPLTFNQDLQLRPWWTPTYDKNYLLDTFEGVSCCPKEIMHKQIQKSEANTIKNIEKRSLIPRMVYLSMHCAATSVKESTESNASPFDPNLSSELKHLLDQYANALGFSVQDALELAFGVLSGHKQLEELSNDLIGWMNFVVFLNAWDLLSHESPTTPTTWDLVSSLLKKCVEEKITSIGAHPSSSGSDFHTLVQLLTEPMAWHTLVMQSYARSAFPSGKRKKKGAHSEDQSIASQGIVIQVSIQSACDVLEYVLNWLKEHMSKVEEGAEW
;
A
#
# COMPACT_ATOMS: atom_id res chain seq x y z
N MET A 1 26.23 -9.96 36.70
CA MET A 1 26.21 -10.71 35.44
C MET A 1 25.37 -9.90 34.49
N GLU A 2 26.04 -9.32 33.51
CA GLU A 2 25.45 -8.44 32.51
C GLU A 2 24.31 -9.17 31.81
N ASP A 3 23.15 -8.51 31.74
CA ASP A 3 22.10 -8.91 30.81
C ASP A 3 22.70 -8.80 29.42
N VAL A 4 23.09 -9.94 28.86
CA VAL A 4 23.36 -10.09 27.44
C VAL A 4 22.02 -9.99 26.73
N SER A 5 21.51 -8.76 26.65
CA SER A 5 20.83 -8.29 25.46
C SER A 5 21.95 -8.02 24.44
N SER A 6 22.52 -9.08 23.88
CA SER A 6 23.47 -8.95 22.79
C SER A 6 22.74 -8.29 21.63
N PHE A 7 23.20 -7.10 21.28
CA PHE A 7 23.03 -6.50 19.95
C PHE A 7 23.82 -7.25 18.86
N CYS A 8 24.14 -8.53 19.09
CA CYS A 8 24.84 -9.41 18.17
C CYS A 8 24.22 -10.81 18.31
N ASP A 9 23.20 -11.08 17.50
CA ASP A 9 23.07 -12.36 16.82
C ASP A 9 22.82 -12.03 15.34
N GLU A 10 23.88 -12.16 14.54
CA GLU A 10 23.81 -12.22 13.08
C GLU A 10 23.10 -13.53 12.68
N SER A 11 21.77 -13.53 12.78
CA SER A 11 20.87 -14.30 11.92
C SER A 11 19.43 -14.03 12.38
N ASN A 12 18.63 -13.38 11.52
CA ASN A 12 17.19 -13.10 11.67
C ASN A 12 16.77 -11.85 12.46
N SER A 13 17.39 -10.69 12.23
CA SER A 13 16.81 -9.38 12.62
C SER A 13 16.29 -8.59 11.42
N GLU A 14 15.21 -9.09 10.81
CA GLU A 14 14.44 -8.39 9.76
C GLU A 14 13.03 -8.05 10.25
N ASN A 15 12.91 -7.45 11.43
CA ASN A 15 11.64 -6.88 11.87
C ASN A 15 11.88 -5.42 12.29
N ILE A 16 11.33 -4.50 11.49
CA ILE A 16 11.46 -3.03 11.66
C ILE A 16 10.51 -2.50 12.74
N TYR A 17 9.64 -3.35 13.27
CA TYR A 17 9.05 -3.17 14.58
C TYR A 17 9.76 -4.14 15.53
N PRO A 18 10.28 -3.71 16.70
CA PRO A 18 10.36 -4.68 17.79
C PRO A 18 8.98 -5.30 17.87
N SER A 19 8.89 -6.62 17.80
CA SER A 19 7.61 -7.29 17.86
C SER A 19 6.89 -6.76 19.10
N LYS A 20 5.77 -6.05 18.91
CA LYS A 20 4.88 -5.75 20.03
C LYS A 20 4.22 -7.03 20.53
N SER A 21 4.40 -8.17 19.84
CA SER A 21 4.41 -9.44 20.55
C SER A 21 5.64 -9.45 21.45
N LEU A 22 5.37 -9.18 22.73
CA LEU A 22 6.22 -9.64 23.81
C LEU A 22 6.40 -11.14 23.67
N ASP A 23 7.41 -11.56 22.92
CA ASP A 23 8.20 -12.72 23.29
C ASP A 23 8.98 -12.30 24.54
N CYS A 24 8.25 -12.07 25.63
CA CYS A 24 8.79 -12.20 26.96
C CYS A 24 9.11 -13.69 27.09
N LYS A 25 10.25 -14.11 26.52
CA LYS A 25 10.95 -15.31 26.98
C LYS A 25 11.21 -15.03 28.46
N VAL A 26 10.28 -15.47 29.30
CA VAL A 26 10.40 -15.37 30.75
C VAL A 26 11.72 -16.04 31.06
N SER A 27 12.72 -15.24 31.40
CA SER A 27 14.03 -15.74 31.78
C SER A 27 13.79 -16.80 32.86
N HIS A 28 14.33 -18.01 32.68
CA HIS A 28 14.26 -19.12 33.63
C HIS A 28 15.08 -18.80 34.90
N LEU A 29 14.79 -17.69 35.56
CA LEU A 29 15.29 -17.38 36.89
C LEU A 29 14.56 -18.29 37.87
N SER A 30 15.28 -18.81 38.86
CA SER A 30 14.62 -19.45 39.99
C SER A 30 13.77 -18.44 40.74
N ASP A 31 12.71 -18.92 41.39
CA ASP A 31 11.77 -18.09 42.13
C ASP A 31 12.46 -17.19 43.16
N GLU A 32 13.45 -17.72 43.89
CA GLU A 32 14.22 -16.99 44.89
C GLU A 32 15.03 -15.83 44.29
N VAL A 33 15.65 -16.06 43.12
CA VAL A 33 16.46 -15.05 42.44
C VAL A 33 15.56 -13.96 41.87
N PHE A 34 14.40 -14.33 41.33
CA PHE A 34 13.42 -13.37 40.85
C PHE A 34 12.92 -12.48 42.00
N ASP A 35 12.51 -13.08 43.12
CA ASP A 35 11.96 -12.34 44.26
C ASP A 35 12.99 -11.36 44.85
N SER A 36 14.22 -11.82 45.05
CA SER A 36 15.31 -10.95 45.53
C SER A 36 15.58 -9.77 44.58
N ARG A 37 15.58 -10.01 43.26
CA ARG A 37 15.79 -8.93 42.28
C ARG A 37 14.62 -7.94 42.25
N ILE A 38 13.40 -8.43 42.32
CA ILE A 38 12.19 -7.60 42.36
C ILE A 38 12.12 -6.77 43.64
N GLU A 39 12.52 -7.33 44.78
CA GLU A 39 12.60 -6.61 46.05
C GLU A 39 13.64 -5.48 45.97
N ASN A 40 14.84 -5.77 45.47
CA ASN A 40 15.88 -4.77 45.25
C ASN A 40 15.42 -3.65 44.29
N ALA A 41 14.77 -4.01 43.18
CA ALA A 41 14.21 -3.04 42.25
C ALA A 41 13.11 -2.20 42.88
N SER A 42 12.22 -2.82 43.66
CA SER A 42 11.14 -2.12 44.38
C SER A 42 11.70 -1.12 45.40
N SER A 43 12.73 -1.51 46.15
CA SER A 43 13.42 -0.63 47.11
C SER A 43 14.05 0.58 46.42
N LEU A 44 14.76 0.36 45.31
CA LEU A 44 15.33 1.44 44.51
C LEU A 44 14.26 2.38 43.95
N VAL A 45 13.18 1.84 43.38
CA VAL A 45 12.08 2.67 42.83
C VAL A 45 11.38 3.47 43.93
N GLN A 46 11.21 2.89 45.13
CA GLN A 46 10.68 3.63 46.28
C GLN A 46 11.61 4.78 46.70
N GLN A 47 12.92 4.57 46.74
CA GLN A 47 13.89 5.64 46.99
C GLN A 47 13.78 6.74 45.94
N LEU A 48 13.73 6.38 44.66
CA LEU A 48 13.57 7.34 43.56
C LEU A 48 12.25 8.12 43.63
N LEU A 49 11.15 7.49 44.05
CA LEU A 49 9.85 8.15 44.23
C LEU A 49 9.89 9.16 45.38
N VAL A 50 10.60 8.86 46.46
CA VAL A 50 10.81 9.78 47.59
C VAL A 50 11.71 10.95 47.19
N GLU A 51 12.78 10.68 46.45
CA GLU A 51 13.73 11.71 45.99
C GLU A 51 13.15 12.61 44.90
N ALA A 52 12.26 12.09 44.04
CA ALA A 52 11.73 12.80 42.89
C ALA A 52 11.04 14.11 43.26
N ASN A 53 10.52 14.27 44.50
CA ASN A 53 9.98 15.48 45.16
C ASN A 53 9.08 16.42 44.31
N SER A 54 8.73 16.02 43.10
CA SER A 54 8.14 16.84 42.05
C SER A 54 7.24 15.94 41.21
N ASP A 55 6.03 16.43 40.97
CA ASP A 55 4.98 15.69 40.26
C ASP A 55 5.26 15.60 38.74
N PHE A 56 6.43 16.04 38.28
CA PHE A 56 6.78 16.16 36.86
C PHE A 56 7.61 14.99 36.32
N ILE A 57 8.21 14.16 37.18
CA ILE A 57 9.09 13.06 36.75
C ILE A 57 8.27 11.77 36.61
N ARG A 58 8.07 11.32 35.36
CA ARG A 58 7.29 10.10 35.03
C ARG A 58 8.05 8.79 35.30
N CYS A 59 9.37 8.78 35.09
CA CYS A 59 10.16 7.54 35.02
C CYS A 59 10.05 6.63 36.26
N PRO A 60 10.11 7.13 37.51
CA PRO A 60 9.94 6.28 38.69
C PRO A 60 8.57 5.60 38.74
N TYR A 61 7.51 6.28 38.30
CA TYR A 61 6.17 5.71 38.26
C TYR A 61 6.01 4.65 37.16
N LEU A 62 6.65 4.87 35.99
CA LEU A 62 6.73 3.85 34.94
C LEU A 62 7.55 2.63 35.37
N ALA A 63 8.62 2.83 36.13
CA ALA A 63 9.40 1.74 36.71
C ALA A 63 8.55 0.91 37.68
N ASN A 64 7.71 1.56 38.49
CA ASN A 64 6.77 0.86 39.36
C ASN A 64 5.73 0.04 38.56
N LEU A 65 5.20 0.58 37.46
CA LEU A 65 4.31 -0.17 36.55
C LEU A 65 5.01 -1.39 35.93
N GLU A 66 6.27 -1.25 35.52
CA GLU A 66 7.06 -2.38 34.96
C GLU A 66 7.35 -3.45 36.02
N ILE A 67 7.59 -3.07 37.28
CA ILE A 67 7.73 -4.03 38.39
C ILE A 67 6.45 -4.84 38.56
N GLU A 68 5.28 -4.19 38.62
CA GLU A 68 4.01 -4.91 38.79
C GLU A 68 3.67 -5.77 37.57
N ARG A 69 3.97 -5.30 36.36
CA ARG A 69 3.86 -6.11 35.13
C ARG A 69 4.76 -7.34 35.16
N ARG A 70 6.02 -7.20 35.59
CA ARG A 70 6.96 -8.34 35.71
C ARG A 70 6.47 -9.35 36.74
N LYS A 71 6.00 -8.90 37.90
CA LYS A 71 5.37 -9.78 38.90
C LYS A 71 4.19 -10.54 38.30
N PHE A 72 3.31 -9.83 37.59
CA PHE A 72 2.12 -10.42 36.96
C PHE A 72 2.48 -11.47 35.92
N LEU A 73 3.40 -11.17 34.99
CA LEU A 73 3.85 -12.11 33.96
C LEU A 73 4.55 -13.37 34.53
N ASN A 74 5.17 -13.25 35.70
CA ASN A 74 5.82 -14.35 36.41
C ASN A 74 4.86 -15.12 37.35
N GLY A 75 3.55 -14.83 37.35
CA GLY A 75 2.56 -15.52 38.17
C GLY A 75 2.64 -15.20 39.68
N LYS A 76 3.40 -14.16 40.05
CA LYS A 76 3.59 -13.70 41.44
C LYS A 76 2.92 -12.36 41.74
N GLY A 77 2.34 -11.72 40.73
CA GLY A 77 1.69 -10.42 40.81
C GLY A 77 0.18 -10.51 40.78
N ASP A 78 -0.45 -9.40 41.13
CA ASP A 78 -1.89 -9.25 41.17
C ASP A 78 -2.34 -8.28 40.06
N ALA A 79 -3.28 -8.71 39.23
CA ALA A 79 -3.85 -7.88 38.17
C ALA A 79 -4.54 -6.64 38.74
N ASP A 80 -5.23 -6.78 39.88
CA ASP A 80 -5.92 -5.67 40.54
C ASP A 80 -4.91 -4.59 40.94
N LYS A 81 -3.76 -5.01 41.46
CA LYS A 81 -2.68 -4.09 41.84
C LYS A 81 -2.04 -3.39 40.64
N LEU A 82 -1.90 -4.07 39.50
CA LEU A 82 -1.44 -3.44 38.26
C LEU A 82 -2.46 -2.40 37.78
N VAL A 83 -3.75 -2.72 37.79
CA VAL A 83 -4.84 -1.80 37.45
C VAL A 83 -4.86 -0.60 38.39
N GLU A 84 -4.72 -0.80 39.70
CA GLU A 84 -4.62 0.29 40.69
C GLU A 84 -3.41 1.20 40.41
N THR A 85 -2.25 0.61 40.10
CA THR A 85 -1.04 1.36 39.78
C THR A 85 -1.23 2.20 38.51
N LEU A 86 -1.93 1.66 37.49
CA LEU A 86 -2.29 2.40 36.28
C LEU A 86 -3.24 3.57 36.57
N VAL A 87 -4.22 3.38 37.44
CA VAL A 87 -5.12 4.47 37.88
C VAL A 87 -4.33 5.56 38.61
N HIS A 88 -3.38 5.18 39.49
CA HIS A 88 -2.50 6.15 40.15
C HIS A 88 -1.62 6.92 39.14
N TYR A 89 -1.10 6.24 38.12
CA TYR A 89 -0.37 6.89 37.04
C TYR A 89 -1.26 7.88 36.26
N PHE A 90 -2.52 7.51 35.98
CA PHE A 90 -3.50 8.37 35.30
C PHE A 90 -3.87 9.61 36.11
N LEU A 91 -4.09 9.48 37.42
CA LEU A 91 -4.42 10.64 38.26
C LEU A 91 -3.35 11.74 38.17
N ARG A 92 -2.09 11.35 37.98
CA ARG A 92 -0.93 12.24 37.91
C ARG A 92 -0.63 12.72 36.48
N PHE A 93 -0.63 11.80 35.52
CA PHE A 93 -0.12 12.04 34.15
C PHE A 93 -1.15 11.84 33.04
N GLY A 94 -2.40 11.52 33.38
CA GLY A 94 -3.46 11.22 32.42
C GLY A 94 -3.85 12.39 31.51
N HIS A 95 -3.43 13.61 31.82
CA HIS A 95 -3.64 14.78 30.98
C HIS A 95 -2.57 14.94 29.88
N LEU A 96 -1.48 14.16 29.93
CA LEU A 96 -0.37 14.27 29.00
C LEU A 96 -0.64 13.43 27.75
N ALA A 97 -0.30 13.97 26.57
CA ALA A 97 -0.51 13.29 25.29
C ALA A 97 0.21 11.93 25.18
N CYS A 98 1.33 11.77 25.90
CA CYS A 98 2.12 10.53 25.92
C CYS A 98 1.52 9.42 26.79
N PHE A 99 0.45 9.67 27.55
CA PHE A 99 -0.09 8.67 28.48
C PHE A 99 -0.44 7.36 27.78
N SER A 100 -1.15 7.43 26.64
CA SER A 100 -1.56 6.22 25.91
C SER A 100 -0.38 5.40 25.42
N SER A 101 0.70 6.05 24.94
CA SER A 101 1.91 5.36 24.51
C SER A 101 2.70 4.79 25.70
N ASP A 102 2.69 5.48 26.84
CA ASP A 102 3.34 5.02 28.05
C ASP A 102 2.72 3.72 28.57
N VAL A 103 1.38 3.58 28.45
CA VAL A 103 0.66 2.45 29.06
C VAL A 103 0.33 1.28 28.13
N ASP A 104 0.50 1.43 26.80
CA ASP A 104 0.15 0.43 25.79
C ASP A 104 0.70 -0.97 26.12
N ALA A 105 1.96 -1.06 26.55
CA ALA A 105 2.60 -2.32 26.91
C ALA A 105 2.04 -2.98 28.19
N PHE A 106 1.47 -2.20 29.11
CA PHE A 106 0.82 -2.71 30.32
C PHE A 106 -0.62 -3.16 30.04
N LEU A 107 -1.30 -2.51 29.09
CA LEU A 107 -2.64 -2.93 28.65
C LEU A 107 -2.61 -4.29 27.96
N GLN A 108 -1.57 -4.55 27.16
CA GLN A 108 -1.41 -5.81 26.41
C GLN A 108 -1.26 -7.06 27.30
N VAL A 109 -0.82 -6.91 28.55
CA VAL A 109 -0.71 -8.05 29.47
C VAL A 109 -1.99 -8.32 30.25
N LEU A 110 -2.90 -7.34 30.33
CA LEU A 110 -4.19 -7.50 30.99
C LEU A 110 -5.18 -8.22 30.06
N ASN A 111 -6.05 -9.04 30.65
CA ASN A 111 -7.18 -9.60 29.90
C ASN A 111 -8.26 -8.53 29.66
N HIS A 112 -9.22 -8.85 28.79
CA HIS A 112 -10.28 -7.92 28.39
C HIS A 112 -11.16 -7.45 29.58
N ASP A 113 -11.37 -8.29 30.60
CA ASP A 113 -12.17 -7.93 31.78
C ASP A 113 -11.47 -6.84 32.61
N TYR A 114 -10.18 -7.02 32.89
CA TYR A 114 -9.37 -6.02 33.60
C TYR A 114 -9.16 -4.74 32.78
N GLN A 115 -9.08 -4.84 31.45
CA GLN A 115 -9.05 -3.67 30.57
C GLN A 115 -10.36 -2.87 30.67
N CYS A 116 -11.51 -3.54 30.61
CA CYS A 116 -12.82 -2.91 30.81
C CYS A 116 -12.96 -2.28 32.20
N GLU A 117 -12.48 -2.96 33.23
CA GLU A 117 -12.49 -2.45 34.60
C GLU A 117 -11.62 -1.19 34.74
N LEU A 118 -10.42 -1.20 34.17
CA LEU A 118 -9.54 -0.04 34.15
C LEU A 118 -10.24 1.16 33.54
N VAL A 119 -10.85 1.02 32.34
CA VAL A 119 -11.58 2.12 31.69
C VAL A 119 -12.63 2.72 32.64
N LYS A 120 -13.46 1.88 33.27
CA LYS A 120 -14.48 2.34 34.24
C LYS A 120 -13.86 3.09 35.43
N LYS A 121 -12.72 2.61 35.94
CA LYS A 121 -11.97 3.30 37.02
C LYS A 121 -11.41 4.65 36.55
N LEU A 122 -10.92 4.75 35.31
CA LEU A 122 -10.41 6.00 34.73
C LEU A 122 -11.53 7.02 34.52
N GLU A 123 -12.67 6.60 33.98
CA GLU A 123 -13.88 7.44 33.81
C GLU A 123 -14.34 8.00 35.15
N LYS A 124 -14.43 7.15 36.18
CA LYS A 124 -14.79 7.58 37.54
C LYS A 124 -13.75 8.55 38.12
N ALA A 125 -12.47 8.31 37.90
CA ALA A 125 -11.40 9.21 38.35
C ALA A 125 -11.46 10.59 37.65
N CYS A 126 -11.89 10.63 36.39
CA CYS A 126 -12.02 11.86 35.61
C CYS A 126 -13.22 12.74 36.03
N GLN A 127 -14.21 12.18 36.74
CA GLN A 127 -15.33 12.93 37.32
C GLN A 127 -14.92 13.80 38.53
N SER A 128 -13.69 13.62 39.04
CA SER A 128 -13.15 14.52 40.06
C SER A 128 -12.91 15.93 39.49
N VAL A 129 -13.10 16.97 40.32
CA VAL A 129 -13.01 18.37 39.89
C VAL A 129 -11.56 18.71 39.54
N GLU A 130 -11.22 18.67 38.26
CA GLU A 130 -9.97 19.21 37.73
C GLU A 130 -10.13 20.72 37.50
N THR A 131 -9.31 21.52 38.18
CA THR A 131 -9.45 22.98 38.18
C THR A 131 -8.84 23.64 36.95
N VAL A 132 -7.97 22.94 36.24
CA VAL A 132 -7.28 23.42 35.04
C VAL A 132 -7.97 22.85 33.79
N PRO A 133 -8.65 23.69 32.97
CA PRO A 133 -9.43 23.21 31.82
C PRO A 133 -8.64 22.36 30.82
N THR A 134 -7.39 22.73 30.55
CA THR A 134 -6.51 21.98 29.64
C THR A 134 -6.18 20.59 30.17
N LYS A 135 -6.04 20.43 31.49
CA LYS A 135 -5.83 19.11 32.11
C LYS A 135 -7.10 18.27 32.11
N ALA A 136 -8.25 18.89 32.34
CA ALA A 136 -9.54 18.21 32.29
C ALA A 136 -9.78 17.63 30.88
N LEU A 137 -9.59 18.46 29.85
CA LEU A 137 -9.67 18.05 28.45
C LEU A 137 -8.67 16.95 28.12
N GLY A 138 -7.41 17.09 28.52
CA GLY A 138 -6.38 16.08 28.31
C GLY A 138 -6.74 14.72 28.91
N LYS A 139 -7.32 14.69 30.12
CA LYS A 139 -7.80 13.45 30.75
C LYS A 139 -8.96 12.81 29.98
N SER A 140 -9.90 13.60 29.49
CA SER A 140 -11.01 13.11 28.65
C SER A 140 -10.50 12.51 27.34
N VAL A 141 -9.60 13.20 26.64
CA VAL A 141 -8.95 12.70 25.42
C VAL A 141 -8.22 11.38 25.68
N THR A 142 -7.49 11.30 26.79
CA THR A 142 -6.81 10.06 27.20
C THR A 142 -7.77 8.91 27.41
N ILE A 143 -8.93 9.13 28.03
CA ILE A 143 -9.93 8.05 28.21
C ILE A 143 -10.41 7.53 26.86
N PHE A 144 -10.76 8.41 25.92
CA PHE A 144 -11.17 8.00 24.57
C PHE A 144 -10.08 7.18 23.87
N LYS A 145 -8.80 7.58 23.99
CA LYS A 145 -7.66 6.83 23.45
C LYS A 145 -7.52 5.43 24.06
N ILE A 146 -7.73 5.31 25.37
CA ILE A 146 -7.64 4.02 26.07
C ILE A 146 -8.82 3.13 25.67
N GLN A 147 -10.04 3.66 25.63
CA GLN A 147 -11.24 2.96 25.13
C GLN A 147 -11.03 2.41 23.71
N ASN A 148 -10.46 3.21 22.82
CA ASN A 148 -10.09 2.76 21.47
C ASN A 148 -9.00 1.68 21.50
N THR A 149 -7.99 1.85 22.35
CA THR A 149 -6.85 0.92 22.45
C THR A 149 -7.25 -0.47 22.93
N VAL A 150 -8.19 -0.57 23.88
CA VAL A 150 -8.72 -1.84 24.39
C VAL A 150 -9.82 -2.43 23.49
N GLY A 151 -10.17 -1.76 22.38
CA GLY A 151 -11.15 -2.24 21.42
C GLY A 151 -12.60 -2.04 21.82
N GLN A 152 -12.89 -1.33 22.92
CA GLN A 152 -14.26 -1.11 23.40
C GLN A 152 -15.14 -0.40 22.37
N LEU A 153 -14.59 0.55 21.61
CA LEU A 153 -15.34 1.25 20.56
C LEU A 153 -15.85 0.29 19.47
N PHE A 154 -15.16 -0.83 19.23
CA PHE A 154 -15.62 -1.85 18.28
C PHE A 154 -16.74 -2.74 18.83
N THR A 155 -17.12 -2.62 20.09
CA THR A 155 -18.21 -3.41 20.69
C THR A 155 -19.47 -2.60 20.92
N LEU A 156 -19.37 -1.27 20.96
CA LEU A 156 -20.52 -0.38 21.20
C LEU A 156 -21.57 -0.48 20.09
N PRO A 157 -22.87 -0.35 20.44
CA PRO A 157 -23.96 -0.27 19.47
C PRO A 157 -23.88 1.04 18.66
N ILE A 158 -24.59 1.05 17.52
CA ILE A 158 -24.54 2.16 16.55
C ILE A 158 -24.94 3.49 17.20
N ASP A 159 -26.01 3.52 17.99
CA ASP A 159 -26.53 4.75 18.61
C ASP A 159 -25.58 5.33 19.66
N GLU A 160 -24.83 4.49 20.37
CA GLU A 160 -23.80 4.94 21.31
C GLU A 160 -22.57 5.50 20.59
N LEU A 161 -22.20 4.91 19.45
CA LEU A 161 -21.11 5.44 18.62
C LEU A 161 -21.46 6.81 18.02
N GLU A 162 -22.69 7.02 17.55
CA GLU A 162 -23.16 8.32 17.08
C GLU A 162 -23.09 9.37 18.19
N LYS A 163 -23.60 9.04 19.39
CA LYS A 163 -23.51 9.93 20.56
C LYS A 163 -22.07 10.27 20.91
N LEU A 164 -21.17 9.29 20.84
CA LEU A 164 -19.76 9.49 21.12
C LEU A 164 -19.09 10.41 20.09
N ALA A 165 -19.40 10.25 18.79
CA ALA A 165 -18.90 11.13 17.73
C ALA A 165 -19.35 12.58 17.93
N VAL A 166 -20.63 12.78 18.28
CA VAL A 166 -21.17 14.11 18.63
C VAL A 166 -20.45 14.67 19.86
N GLN A 167 -20.34 13.88 20.93
CA GLN A 167 -19.70 14.31 22.18
C GLN A 167 -18.24 14.76 21.96
N MET A 168 -17.44 14.03 21.18
CA MET A 168 -16.05 14.40 20.89
C MET A 168 -15.97 15.68 20.05
N THR A 169 -16.90 15.88 19.11
CA THR A 169 -16.94 17.07 18.25
C THR A 169 -17.38 18.31 19.02
N ASP A 170 -18.41 18.20 19.87
CA ASP A 170 -18.85 19.27 20.75
C ASP A 170 -17.74 19.67 21.70
N MET A 171 -17.06 18.69 22.32
CA MET A 171 -15.92 18.93 23.19
C MET A 171 -14.78 19.66 22.48
N TYR A 172 -14.51 19.35 21.20
CA TYR A 172 -13.54 20.07 20.40
C TYR A 172 -13.95 21.53 20.23
N CYS A 173 -15.17 21.78 19.75
CA CYS A 173 -15.69 23.12 19.50
C CYS A 173 -15.71 24.01 20.75
N GLU A 174 -16.18 23.48 21.88
CA GLU A 174 -16.28 24.21 23.15
C GLU A 174 -14.91 24.62 23.71
N ASN A 175 -13.86 23.85 23.40
CA ASN A 175 -12.53 24.06 23.95
C ASN A 175 -11.55 24.76 22.99
N LEU A 176 -12.00 25.16 21.80
CA LEU A 176 -11.17 25.88 20.81
C LEU A 176 -10.46 27.11 21.40
N ALA A 177 -11.15 27.84 22.27
CA ALA A 177 -10.62 29.05 22.90
C ALA A 177 -9.38 28.80 23.77
N LEU A 178 -9.18 27.57 24.27
CA LEU A 178 -7.99 27.22 25.06
C LEU A 178 -6.69 27.31 24.24
N SER A 179 -6.79 27.22 22.91
CA SER A 179 -5.63 27.23 22.00
C SER A 179 -5.43 28.57 21.30
N LYS A 180 -6.19 29.61 21.66
CA LYS A 180 -6.20 30.90 20.96
C LYS A 180 -4.83 31.58 20.91
N ASP A 181 -4.05 31.44 21.98
CA ASP A 181 -2.76 32.12 22.14
C ASP A 181 -1.56 31.24 21.72
N LEU A 182 -1.81 30.02 21.21
CA LEU A 182 -0.77 29.13 20.70
C LEU A 182 -0.34 29.53 19.29
N ASP A 183 0.95 29.39 18.97
CA ASP A 183 1.46 29.60 17.62
C ASP A 183 0.75 28.68 16.63
N GLU A 184 0.46 29.12 15.40
CA GLU A 184 -0.30 28.32 14.41
C GLU A 184 0.31 26.93 14.13
N GLN A 185 1.62 26.76 14.31
CA GLN A 185 2.33 25.51 14.10
C GLN A 185 2.34 24.59 15.32
N GLU A 186 1.98 25.10 16.50
CA GLU A 186 1.85 24.28 17.71
C GLU A 186 0.58 23.41 17.66
N SER A 187 0.62 22.24 18.30
CA SER A 187 -0.56 21.38 18.42
C SER A 187 -1.61 22.03 19.33
N MET A 188 -2.88 21.99 18.90
CA MET A 188 -3.98 22.49 19.72
C MET A 188 -4.34 21.55 20.87
N TYR A 189 -4.88 22.11 21.95
CA TYR A 189 -5.55 21.30 22.96
C TYR A 189 -6.78 20.60 22.35
N GLY A 190 -6.87 19.29 22.52
CA GLY A 190 -7.98 18.49 21.98
C GLY A 190 -7.93 18.24 20.47
N GLU A 191 -6.83 18.58 19.78
CA GLU A 191 -6.62 18.33 18.33
C GLU A 191 -6.94 16.88 17.92
N GLU A 192 -6.69 15.92 18.80
CA GLU A 192 -6.92 14.50 18.51
C GLU A 192 -8.41 14.11 18.49
N LEU A 193 -9.31 14.94 19.03
CA LEU A 193 -10.75 14.65 19.10
C LEU A 193 -11.34 14.44 17.70
N LEU A 194 -11.03 15.32 16.74
CA LEU A 194 -11.56 15.17 15.38
C LEU A 194 -11.02 13.94 14.66
N THR A 195 -9.75 13.56 14.92
CA THR A 195 -9.20 12.29 14.44
C THR A 195 -9.98 11.11 15.02
N MET A 196 -10.29 11.13 16.32
CA MET A 196 -11.08 10.06 16.97
C MET A 196 -12.52 10.02 16.46
N THR A 197 -13.18 11.18 16.29
CA THR A 197 -14.50 11.28 15.66
C THR A 197 -14.48 10.70 14.25
N CYS A 198 -13.49 11.04 13.42
CA CYS A 198 -13.36 10.47 12.07
C CYS A 198 -13.27 8.94 12.11
N ASN A 199 -12.46 8.38 13.02
CA ASN A 199 -12.35 6.92 13.16
C ASN A 199 -13.70 6.27 13.50
N VAL A 200 -14.49 6.88 14.38
CA VAL A 200 -15.83 6.40 14.76
C VAL A 200 -16.81 6.51 13.59
N LEU A 201 -16.81 7.63 12.87
CA LEU A 201 -17.67 7.83 11.69
C LEU A 201 -17.33 6.85 10.55
N VAL A 202 -16.05 6.60 10.30
CA VAL A 202 -15.62 5.58 9.31
C VAL A 202 -16.04 4.18 9.75
N GLN A 203 -15.97 3.88 11.04
CA GLN A 203 -16.47 2.62 11.59
C GLN A 203 -18.00 2.49 11.43
N LEU A 204 -18.76 3.57 11.64
CA LEU A 204 -20.19 3.62 11.39
C LEU A 204 -20.50 3.39 9.91
N PHE A 205 -19.76 4.03 8.99
CA PHE A 205 -19.86 3.75 7.55
C PHE A 205 -19.58 2.27 7.25
N TRP A 206 -18.51 1.71 7.80
CA TRP A 206 -18.14 0.32 7.54
C TRP A 206 -19.25 -0.67 7.96
N ARG A 207 -19.90 -0.40 9.09
CA ARG A 207 -21.00 -1.24 9.64
C ARG A 207 -22.33 -1.07 8.91
N THR A 208 -22.66 0.15 8.49
CA THR A 208 -24.00 0.50 8.01
C THR A 208 -24.08 0.68 6.51
N ARG A 209 -22.95 0.94 5.86
CA ARG A 209 -22.83 1.42 4.46
C ARG A 209 -23.55 2.73 4.18
N ASN A 210 -23.89 3.49 5.22
CA ASN A 210 -24.46 4.82 5.07
C ASN A 210 -23.35 5.82 4.70
N LEU A 211 -23.40 6.31 3.46
CA LEU A 211 -22.46 7.29 2.92
C LEU A 211 -22.43 8.61 3.72
N GLY A 212 -23.50 8.94 4.44
CA GLY A 212 -23.57 10.12 5.31
C GLY A 212 -22.40 10.18 6.29
N TYR A 213 -22.07 9.08 6.97
CA TYR A 213 -20.95 9.06 7.92
C TYR A 213 -19.59 9.26 7.24
N LEU A 214 -19.43 8.77 6.01
CA LEU A 214 -18.19 8.95 5.26
C LEU A 214 -18.03 10.41 4.81
N LEU A 215 -19.12 11.07 4.38
CA LEU A 215 -19.14 12.50 4.09
C LEU A 215 -18.87 13.34 5.35
N GLU A 216 -19.53 13.03 6.46
CA GLU A 216 -19.29 13.69 7.75
C GLU A 216 -17.84 13.55 8.19
N SER A 217 -17.23 12.37 8.00
CA SER A 217 -15.80 12.14 8.28
C SER A 217 -14.90 13.11 7.52
N ILE A 218 -15.19 13.36 6.24
CA ILE A 218 -14.44 14.32 5.42
C ILE A 218 -14.70 15.75 5.93
N LEU A 219 -15.97 16.12 6.13
CA LEU A 219 -16.37 17.47 6.55
C LEU A 219 -15.74 17.89 7.88
N ILE A 220 -15.68 17.01 8.88
CA ILE A 220 -15.09 17.35 10.17
C ILE A 220 -13.57 17.58 10.08
N LEU A 221 -12.87 16.84 9.23
CA LEU A 221 -11.43 16.98 9.05
C LEU A 221 -11.09 18.23 8.24
N GLU A 222 -11.86 18.50 7.18
CA GLU A 222 -11.78 19.76 6.42
C GLU A 222 -12.04 20.95 7.34
N PHE A 223 -13.11 20.90 8.16
CA PHE A 223 -13.39 21.91 9.19
C PHE A 223 -12.20 22.09 10.14
N GLY A 224 -11.64 21.00 10.69
CA GLY A 224 -10.47 21.04 11.54
C GLY A 224 -9.28 21.74 10.88
N LEU A 225 -9.06 21.52 9.57
CA LEU A 225 -7.99 22.18 8.81
C LEU A 225 -8.28 23.66 8.49
N THR A 226 -9.55 24.08 8.46
CA THR A 226 -9.89 25.52 8.41
C THR A 226 -9.54 26.24 9.71
N VAL A 227 -9.60 25.52 10.84
CA VAL A 227 -9.22 26.04 12.16
C VAL A 227 -7.70 26.00 12.35
N ARG A 228 -7.07 24.86 12.02
CA ARG A 228 -5.62 24.62 12.21
C ARG A 228 -5.03 23.89 11.01
N ARG A 229 -4.33 24.64 10.16
CA ARG A 229 -3.86 24.16 8.84
C ARG A 229 -2.76 23.10 8.89
N TYR A 230 -1.98 23.03 9.98
CA TYR A 230 -0.76 22.24 10.05
C TYR A 230 -0.94 20.83 10.63
N VAL A 231 -2.17 20.43 10.96
CA VAL A 231 -2.44 19.11 11.56
C VAL A 231 -2.28 18.00 10.53
N PHE A 232 -1.15 17.30 10.58
CA PHE A 232 -0.80 16.29 9.58
C PHE A 232 -1.70 15.06 9.63
N GLN A 233 -2.22 14.70 10.82
CA GLN A 233 -3.11 13.56 11.00
C GLN A 233 -4.39 13.73 10.20
N TYR A 234 -4.98 14.94 10.19
CA TYR A 234 -6.18 15.23 9.40
C TYR A 234 -5.89 15.10 7.90
N LYS A 235 -4.75 15.64 7.44
CA LYS A 235 -4.32 15.55 6.04
C LYS A 235 -4.13 14.11 5.59
N ILE A 236 -3.50 13.26 6.41
CA ILE A 236 -3.34 11.82 6.12
C ILE A 236 -4.71 11.14 6.03
N LEU A 237 -5.61 11.37 6.99
CA LEU A 237 -6.95 10.77 6.98
C LEU A 237 -7.74 11.21 5.75
N LEU A 238 -7.74 12.51 5.42
CA LEU A 238 -8.38 13.05 4.22
C LEU A 238 -7.81 12.43 2.95
N LEU A 239 -6.48 12.29 2.85
CA LEU A 239 -5.83 11.62 1.73
C LEU A 239 -6.40 10.21 1.52
N HIS A 240 -6.52 9.39 2.58
CA HIS A 240 -7.07 8.03 2.47
C HIS A 240 -8.57 8.02 2.20
N LEU A 241 -9.34 8.96 2.76
CA LEU A 241 -10.79 9.09 2.52
C LEU A 241 -11.08 9.50 1.07
N TYR A 242 -10.39 10.52 0.55
CA TYR A 242 -10.52 10.93 -0.85
C TYR A 242 -10.01 9.86 -1.81
N SER A 243 -8.95 9.13 -1.45
CA SER A 243 -8.50 7.98 -2.23
C SER A 243 -9.55 6.88 -2.29
N HIS A 244 -10.23 6.60 -1.17
CA HIS A 244 -11.34 5.64 -1.13
C HIS A 244 -12.55 6.11 -1.96
N TRP A 245 -12.85 7.40 -1.95
CA TRP A 245 -13.89 8.01 -2.78
C TRP A 245 -13.48 8.20 -4.25
N CYS A 246 -12.26 7.80 -4.63
CA CYS A 246 -11.70 8.00 -5.98
C CYS A 246 -11.58 9.47 -6.43
N CYS A 247 -11.59 10.40 -5.48
CA CYS A 247 -11.25 11.81 -5.68
C CYS A 247 -9.72 12.02 -5.58
N LEU A 248 -8.97 11.25 -6.39
CA LEU A 248 -7.52 11.19 -6.27
C LEU A 248 -6.79 12.55 -6.46
N PRO A 249 -7.24 13.48 -7.33
CA PRO A 249 -6.65 14.81 -7.40
C PRO A 249 -6.66 15.54 -6.04
N LEU A 250 -7.76 15.49 -5.30
CA LEU A 250 -7.86 16.10 -3.96
C LEU A 250 -6.98 15.38 -2.93
N ALA A 251 -6.93 14.04 -2.99
CA ALA A 251 -6.01 13.27 -2.15
C ALA A 251 -4.55 13.68 -2.42
N TYR A 252 -4.18 13.92 -3.68
CA TYR A 252 -2.85 14.36 -4.07
C TYR A 252 -2.54 15.80 -3.61
N GLU A 253 -3.51 16.72 -3.64
CA GLU A 253 -3.34 18.05 -3.05
C GLU A 253 -3.01 17.97 -1.55
N TRP A 254 -3.73 17.12 -0.81
CA TRP A 254 -3.43 16.90 0.61
C TRP A 254 -2.06 16.27 0.83
N TYR A 255 -1.66 15.30 -0.01
CA TYR A 255 -0.30 14.76 0.01
C TYR A 255 0.77 15.83 -0.23
N LYS A 256 0.60 16.70 -1.23
CA LYS A 256 1.53 17.81 -1.48
C LYS A 256 1.65 18.75 -0.27
N SER A 257 0.54 18.99 0.42
CA SER A 257 0.50 19.85 1.62
C SER A 257 1.18 19.24 2.87
N LEU A 258 1.53 17.95 2.84
CA LEU A 258 2.35 17.30 3.88
C LEU A 258 3.85 17.60 3.69
N GLU A 259 4.25 18.17 2.54
CA GLU A 259 5.64 18.49 2.22
C GLU A 259 6.63 17.32 2.40
N VAL A 260 6.24 16.12 1.96
CA VAL A 260 7.08 14.92 2.01
C VAL A 260 8.38 15.13 1.21
N LYS A 261 9.52 15.19 1.92
CA LYS A 261 10.86 15.47 1.38
C LYS A 261 11.90 14.56 2.03
N ASN A 262 13.04 14.36 1.36
CA ASN A 262 14.19 13.59 1.86
C ASN A 262 13.77 12.19 2.34
N ILE A 263 14.19 11.78 3.55
CA ILE A 263 13.88 10.46 4.10
C ILE A 263 12.38 10.19 4.25
N LEU A 264 11.53 11.23 4.31
CA LEU A 264 10.08 11.02 4.31
C LEU A 264 9.56 10.47 2.98
N LEU A 265 10.29 10.66 1.87
CA LEU A 265 9.95 10.01 0.60
C LEU A 265 10.07 8.49 0.75
N GLU A 266 11.00 7.99 1.56
CA GLU A 266 11.12 6.55 1.85
C GLU A 266 10.05 6.06 2.82
N THR A 267 9.67 6.84 3.83
CA THR A 267 8.77 6.34 4.87
C THR A 267 7.30 6.62 4.59
N ALA A 268 6.96 7.66 3.82
CA ALA A 268 5.59 8.20 3.69
C ALA A 268 5.03 8.21 2.25
N CYS A 269 5.83 8.01 1.19
CA CYS A 269 5.31 7.92 -0.19
C CYS A 269 4.24 6.85 -0.36
N HIS A 270 4.35 5.78 0.43
CA HIS A 270 3.40 4.68 0.44
C HIS A 270 1.96 5.11 0.75
N HIS A 271 1.69 6.31 1.28
CA HIS A 271 0.32 6.80 1.48
C HIS A 271 -0.44 7.08 0.17
N ILE A 272 0.25 7.53 -0.89
CA ILE A 272 -0.40 7.99 -2.13
C ILE A 272 0.06 7.23 -3.38
N LEU A 273 1.32 6.78 -3.42
CA LEU A 273 1.92 6.22 -4.63
C LEU A 273 1.15 5.00 -5.19
N PRO A 274 0.69 4.04 -4.38
CA PRO A 274 -0.07 2.89 -4.89
C PRO A 274 -1.31 3.29 -5.70
N GLN A 275 -2.07 4.28 -5.23
CA GLN A 275 -3.26 4.78 -5.91
C GLN A 275 -2.92 5.60 -7.15
N MET A 276 -1.80 6.33 -7.14
CA MET A 276 -1.32 7.07 -8.30
C MET A 276 -0.92 6.17 -9.46
N LEU A 277 -0.30 5.02 -9.17
CA LEU A 277 0.14 4.04 -10.17
C LEU A 277 -1.02 3.39 -10.94
N THR A 278 -2.20 3.31 -10.32
CA THR A 278 -3.42 2.75 -10.92
C THR A 278 -4.36 3.82 -11.48
N SER A 279 -3.91 5.07 -11.54
CA SER A 279 -4.71 6.23 -11.95
C SER A 279 -4.29 6.79 -13.31
N PRO A 280 -5.14 7.61 -13.94
CA PRO A 280 -4.77 8.34 -15.16
C PRO A 280 -3.94 9.61 -14.89
N LEU A 281 -3.57 9.91 -13.64
CA LEU A 281 -2.83 11.13 -13.26
C LEU A 281 -1.32 11.02 -13.58
N TRP A 282 -0.99 10.66 -14.81
CA TRP A 282 0.37 10.28 -15.20
C TRP A 282 1.43 11.37 -15.00
N ALA A 283 1.08 12.65 -15.17
CA ALA A 283 2.01 13.76 -14.95
C ALA A 283 2.41 13.83 -13.47
N ASP A 284 1.42 13.82 -12.58
CA ASP A 284 1.66 13.84 -11.12
C ASP A 284 2.36 12.56 -10.65
N THR A 285 1.98 11.39 -11.18
CA THR A 285 2.65 10.11 -10.87
C THR A 285 4.12 10.13 -11.28
N SER A 286 4.42 10.66 -12.47
CA SER A 286 5.80 10.83 -12.95
C SER A 286 6.60 11.76 -12.04
N ASP A 287 5.96 12.82 -11.54
CA ASP A 287 6.58 13.78 -10.63
C ASP A 287 6.91 13.16 -9.26
N VAL A 288 6.02 12.36 -8.70
CA VAL A 288 6.26 11.64 -7.44
C VAL A 288 7.40 10.63 -7.59
N LEU A 289 7.35 9.80 -8.63
CA LEU A 289 8.41 8.82 -8.91
C LEU A 289 9.76 9.50 -9.15
N ARG A 290 9.79 10.59 -9.93
CA ARG A 290 11.02 11.34 -10.19
C ARG A 290 11.61 11.95 -8.92
N ARG A 291 10.79 12.55 -8.05
CA ARG A 291 11.27 13.10 -6.76
C ARG A 291 11.87 12.01 -5.88
N TYR A 292 11.20 10.86 -5.79
CA TYR A 292 11.67 9.74 -5.01
C TYR A 292 12.98 9.15 -5.56
N LEU A 293 13.08 8.91 -6.86
CA LEU A 293 14.29 8.39 -7.51
C LEU A 293 15.47 9.37 -7.39
N ASN A 294 15.24 10.67 -7.57
CA ASN A 294 16.27 11.69 -7.39
C ASN A 294 16.82 11.70 -5.95
N PHE A 295 15.93 11.63 -4.94
CA PHE A 295 16.35 11.52 -3.54
C PHE A 295 17.25 10.29 -3.31
N MET A 296 16.87 9.15 -3.87
CA MET A 296 17.66 7.92 -3.74
C MET A 296 19.02 8.07 -4.42
N ASP A 297 19.06 8.57 -5.65
CA ASP A 297 20.33 8.76 -6.37
C ASP A 297 21.26 9.75 -5.67
N ASP A 298 20.73 10.84 -5.14
CA ASP A 298 21.49 11.82 -4.37
C ASP A 298 22.03 11.21 -3.07
N HIS A 299 21.17 10.51 -2.31
CA HIS A 299 21.60 9.81 -1.09
C HIS A 299 22.70 8.78 -1.36
N LEU A 300 22.57 7.98 -2.43
CA LEU A 300 23.55 6.95 -2.76
C LEU A 300 24.91 7.54 -3.16
N LYS A 301 24.93 8.70 -3.82
CA LYS A 301 26.16 9.44 -4.11
C LYS A 301 26.79 10.01 -2.84
N GLU A 302 26.02 10.72 -2.02
CA GLU A 302 26.50 11.40 -0.82
C GLU A 302 26.93 10.44 0.30
N SER A 303 26.34 9.24 0.36
CA SER A 303 26.63 8.25 1.40
C SER A 303 28.11 7.91 1.54
N ALA A 304 28.86 7.85 0.43
CA ALA A 304 30.29 7.53 0.45
C ALA A 304 31.11 8.64 1.13
N ASP A 305 30.76 9.90 0.87
CA ASP A 305 31.42 11.08 1.45
C ASP A 305 31.13 11.17 2.95
N LEU A 306 29.90 10.88 3.37
CA LEU A 306 29.52 10.84 4.78
C LEU A 306 30.30 9.75 5.55
N THR A 307 30.45 8.56 4.96
CA THR A 307 31.28 7.49 5.55
C THR A 307 32.75 7.91 5.65
N PHE A 308 33.32 8.50 4.60
CA PHE A 308 34.70 8.99 4.62
C PHE A 308 34.90 10.07 5.68
N LEU A 309 33.97 11.01 5.80
CA LEU A 309 34.00 12.08 6.80
C LEU A 309 33.96 11.50 8.22
N ALA A 310 33.11 10.51 8.48
CA ALA A 310 33.05 9.82 9.77
C ALA A 310 34.41 9.19 10.15
N TYR A 311 35.08 8.52 9.20
CA TYR A 311 36.42 7.98 9.41
C TYR A 311 37.46 9.07 9.70
N ARG A 312 37.45 10.17 8.94
CA ARG A 312 38.36 11.32 9.13
C ARG A 312 38.23 11.91 10.53
N HIS A 313 37.01 11.97 11.07
CA HIS A 313 36.73 12.46 12.42
C HIS A 313 36.82 11.38 13.51
N ARG A 314 37.25 10.15 13.17
CA ARG A 314 37.36 9.01 14.09
C ARG A 314 36.04 8.62 14.77
N ASN A 315 34.92 8.90 14.11
CA ASN A 315 33.59 8.54 14.58
C ASN A 315 33.19 7.18 13.99
N TYR A 316 33.88 6.12 14.43
CA TYR A 316 33.80 4.80 13.81
C TYR A 316 32.41 4.16 13.94
N SER A 317 31.68 4.40 15.03
CA SER A 317 30.31 3.94 15.18
C SER A 317 29.38 4.54 14.12
N LYS A 318 29.52 5.84 13.82
CA LYS A 318 28.75 6.50 12.75
C LYS A 318 29.12 6.01 11.36
N ALA A 319 30.37 5.64 11.12
CA ALA A 319 30.75 5.04 9.84
C ALA A 319 29.99 3.72 9.59
N ILE A 320 29.84 2.89 10.63
CA ILE A 320 29.06 1.64 10.56
C ILE A 320 27.58 1.94 10.32
N GLU A 321 26.99 2.87 11.08
CA GLU A 321 25.59 3.28 10.90
C GLU A 321 25.32 3.80 9.47
N PHE A 322 26.22 4.61 8.89
CA PHE A 322 26.05 5.12 7.53
C PHE A 322 26.10 4.01 6.47
N VAL A 323 27.00 3.03 6.63
CA VAL A 323 27.05 1.88 5.72
C VAL A 323 25.78 1.05 5.84
N GLN A 324 25.33 0.75 7.05
CA GLN A 324 24.08 0.00 7.29
C GLN A 324 22.86 0.74 6.75
N PHE A 325 22.79 2.05 6.96
CA PHE A 325 21.69 2.88 6.46
C PHE A 325 21.67 2.92 4.93
N LYS A 326 22.83 3.11 4.29
CA LYS A 326 22.97 3.04 2.84
C LYS A 326 22.52 1.68 2.31
N GLU A 327 23.02 0.58 2.87
CA GLU A 327 22.65 -0.77 2.43
C GLU A 327 21.15 -1.03 2.59
N ARG A 328 20.56 -0.54 3.69
CA ARG A 328 19.13 -0.64 3.94
C ARG A 328 18.32 0.06 2.84
N LEU A 329 18.68 1.30 2.48
CA LEU A 329 17.98 2.06 1.43
C LEU A 329 18.23 1.49 0.03
N GLN A 330 19.44 1.02 -0.28
CA GLN A 330 19.76 0.37 -1.56
C GLN A 330 18.88 -0.85 -1.85
N ARG A 331 18.47 -1.57 -0.79
CA ARG A 331 17.61 -2.75 -0.86
C ARG A 331 16.15 -2.45 -0.57
N SER A 332 15.74 -1.19 -0.58
CA SER A 332 14.35 -0.82 -0.33
C SER A 332 13.42 -1.40 -1.39
N SER A 333 12.36 -2.07 -0.94
CA SER A 333 11.25 -2.52 -1.79
C SER A 333 10.61 -1.37 -2.56
N GLN A 334 10.51 -0.17 -1.97
CA GLN A 334 10.00 1.03 -2.63
C GLN A 334 10.94 1.49 -3.73
N TYR A 335 12.25 1.41 -3.50
CA TYR A 335 13.23 1.81 -4.49
C TYR A 335 13.20 0.94 -5.73
N VAL A 336 13.13 -0.37 -5.52
CA VAL A 336 12.99 -1.32 -6.60
C VAL A 336 11.67 -1.10 -7.35
N MET A 337 10.55 -0.99 -6.63
CA MET A 337 9.25 -0.76 -7.24
C MET A 337 9.22 0.55 -8.05
N ALA A 338 9.77 1.65 -7.51
CA ALA A 338 9.80 2.93 -8.17
C ALA A 338 10.58 2.91 -9.49
N LYS A 339 11.70 2.16 -9.56
CA LYS A 339 12.45 1.97 -10.81
C LYS A 339 11.65 1.23 -11.88
N ILE A 340 10.97 0.15 -11.46
CA ILE A 340 10.14 -0.67 -12.34
C ILE A 340 8.97 0.17 -12.86
N GLU A 341 8.22 0.78 -11.95
CA GLU A 341 7.02 1.55 -12.28
C GLU A 341 7.32 2.84 -13.05
N ALA A 342 8.47 3.48 -12.84
CA ALA A 342 8.87 4.62 -13.66
C ALA A 342 9.06 4.22 -15.13
N THR A 343 9.64 3.05 -15.39
CA THR A 343 9.79 2.52 -16.76
C THR A 343 8.43 2.15 -17.34
N ILE A 344 7.61 1.40 -16.59
CA ILE A 344 6.26 1.01 -17.06
C ILE A 344 5.41 2.24 -17.33
N LEU A 345 5.48 3.29 -16.51
CA LEU A 345 4.74 4.52 -16.72
C LEU A 345 5.17 5.24 -18.02
N GLN A 346 6.47 5.27 -18.32
CA GLN A 346 6.95 5.81 -19.59
C GLN A 346 6.42 5.00 -20.78
N MET A 347 6.41 3.67 -20.68
CA MET A 347 5.85 2.79 -21.71
C MET A 347 4.34 3.07 -21.91
N LYS A 348 3.56 3.16 -20.83
CA LYS A 348 2.13 3.53 -20.87
C LYS A 348 1.88 4.86 -21.60
N GLN A 349 2.71 5.87 -21.34
CA GLN A 349 2.60 7.20 -21.95
C GLN A 349 2.90 7.21 -23.46
N ASN A 350 3.66 6.22 -23.96
CA ASN A 350 4.16 6.17 -25.34
C ASN A 350 3.63 4.98 -26.14
N ALA A 351 2.69 4.21 -25.60
CA ALA A 351 2.11 3.03 -26.26
C ALA A 351 1.38 3.32 -27.60
N ASN A 352 1.18 4.59 -27.93
CA ASN A 352 0.65 5.04 -29.22
C ASN A 352 1.70 5.10 -30.35
N SER A 353 2.99 4.90 -30.05
CA SER A 353 4.08 4.92 -31.04
C SER A 353 5.05 3.77 -30.76
N ILE A 354 5.22 2.89 -31.75
CA ILE A 354 6.23 1.82 -31.69
C ILE A 354 7.63 2.40 -31.52
N GLU A 355 7.97 3.45 -32.27
CA GLU A 355 9.31 4.03 -32.23
C GLU A 355 9.63 4.65 -30.85
N GLY A 356 8.62 5.28 -30.23
CA GLY A 356 8.72 5.79 -28.87
C GLY A 356 8.96 4.67 -27.86
N GLU A 357 8.20 3.57 -27.99
CA GLU A 357 8.32 2.40 -27.13
C GLU A 357 9.69 1.70 -27.28
N GLU A 358 10.17 1.52 -28.52
CA GLU A 358 11.50 0.97 -28.81
C GLU A 358 12.61 1.81 -28.16
N CYS A 359 12.52 3.14 -28.24
CA CYS A 359 13.49 4.05 -27.61
C CYS A 359 13.52 3.89 -26.08
N ILE A 360 12.35 3.78 -25.43
CA ILE A 360 12.26 3.57 -23.98
C ILE A 360 12.88 2.23 -23.60
N LEU A 361 12.52 1.17 -24.32
CA LEU A 361 13.02 -0.17 -24.07
C LEU A 361 14.53 -0.25 -24.31
N GLU A 362 15.08 0.39 -25.34
CA GLU A 362 16.52 0.48 -25.59
C GLU A 362 17.27 1.11 -24.41
N ASN A 363 16.73 2.18 -23.81
CA ASN A 363 17.33 2.82 -22.64
C ASN A 363 17.45 1.89 -21.42
N VAL A 364 16.61 0.86 -21.33
CA VAL A 364 16.65 -0.18 -20.29
C VAL A 364 17.16 -1.53 -20.82
N LYS A 365 18.00 -1.51 -21.86
CA LYS A 365 18.55 -2.71 -22.53
C LYS A 365 17.47 -3.73 -22.92
N SER A 366 16.42 -3.27 -23.57
CA SER A 366 15.27 -4.08 -24.00
C SER A 366 14.58 -4.81 -22.84
N GLY A 367 14.53 -4.17 -21.67
CA GLY A 367 13.96 -4.69 -20.42
C GLY A 367 14.91 -5.61 -19.63
N ALA A 368 16.05 -6.03 -20.18
CA ALA A 368 16.98 -6.93 -19.52
C ALA A 368 17.60 -6.31 -18.27
N GLN A 369 17.82 -4.99 -18.25
CA GLN A 369 18.36 -4.29 -17.07
C GLN A 369 17.44 -4.44 -15.84
N ILE A 370 16.13 -4.49 -16.06
CA ILE A 370 15.15 -4.64 -14.97
C ILE A 370 15.15 -6.07 -14.42
N LEU A 371 15.35 -7.07 -15.29
CA LEU A 371 15.57 -8.46 -14.88
C LEU A 371 16.90 -8.66 -14.16
N GLU A 372 17.96 -7.97 -14.59
CA GLU A 372 19.26 -7.96 -13.88
C GLU A 372 19.07 -7.45 -12.44
N LEU A 373 18.29 -6.38 -12.25
CA LEU A 373 17.98 -5.85 -10.91
C LEU A 373 17.28 -6.89 -10.03
N LEU A 374 16.32 -7.66 -10.55
CA LEU A 374 15.70 -8.76 -9.79
C LEU A 374 16.70 -9.82 -9.37
N ASN A 375 17.59 -10.22 -10.28
CA ASN A 375 18.58 -11.26 -10.00
C ASN A 375 19.56 -10.82 -8.91
N GLU A 376 19.94 -9.54 -8.89
CA GLU A 376 20.75 -8.94 -7.82
C GLU A 376 20.02 -8.96 -6.47
N ILE A 377 18.71 -8.69 -6.48
CA ILE A 377 17.86 -8.74 -5.28
C ILE A 377 17.70 -10.17 -4.77
N GLY A 378 17.60 -11.18 -5.64
CA GLY A 378 17.50 -12.59 -5.24
C GLY A 378 18.64 -13.08 -4.35
N ILE A 379 19.77 -12.35 -4.30
CA ILE A 379 20.94 -12.66 -3.48
C ILE A 379 20.77 -12.18 -2.02
N LYS A 380 19.98 -11.12 -1.77
CA LYS A 380 19.81 -10.52 -0.44
C LYS A 380 18.37 -10.02 -0.21
N PRO A 381 17.79 -10.26 0.97
CA PRO A 381 16.42 -9.84 1.28
C PRO A 381 16.20 -8.32 1.12
N LEU A 382 15.00 -7.98 0.66
CA LEU A 382 14.53 -6.61 0.53
C LEU A 382 14.21 -6.00 1.90
N THR A 383 14.33 -4.68 2.00
CA THR A 383 13.92 -3.93 3.19
C THR A 383 12.58 -3.22 3.00
N PHE A 384 11.84 -3.08 4.09
CA PHE A 384 10.49 -2.50 4.12
C PHE A 384 10.44 -1.32 5.09
N ASN A 385 10.63 -0.11 4.57
CA ASN A 385 10.86 1.09 5.38
C ASN A 385 9.62 1.99 5.50
N GLN A 386 8.45 1.52 5.05
CA GLN A 386 7.18 2.23 5.14
C GLN A 386 6.79 2.44 6.61
N ASP A 387 6.39 3.66 6.97
CA ASP A 387 5.79 3.94 8.28
C ASP A 387 4.28 3.60 8.27
N LEU A 388 3.99 2.32 8.43
CA LEU A 388 2.62 1.80 8.43
C LEU A 388 1.84 2.18 9.69
N GLN A 389 2.48 2.72 10.75
CA GLN A 389 1.78 3.17 11.96
C GLN A 389 0.95 4.43 11.72
N LEU A 390 1.32 5.24 10.72
CA LEU A 390 0.60 6.45 10.35
C LEU A 390 -0.60 6.18 9.45
N ARG A 391 -0.76 4.96 8.94
CA ARG A 391 -1.93 4.59 8.13
C ARG A 391 -3.17 4.42 9.02
N PRO A 392 -4.36 4.81 8.52
CA PRO A 392 -5.58 4.57 9.26
C PRO A 392 -5.87 3.07 9.36
N TRP A 393 -6.59 2.67 10.40
CA TRP A 393 -6.85 1.26 10.69
C TRP A 393 -7.64 0.57 9.57
N TRP A 394 -8.40 1.30 8.76
CA TRP A 394 -9.16 0.75 7.64
C TRP A 394 -8.31 0.49 6.38
N THR A 395 -7.11 1.06 6.28
CA THR A 395 -6.12 0.77 5.22
C THR A 395 -4.73 0.51 5.82
N PRO A 396 -4.56 -0.52 6.66
CA PRO A 396 -3.37 -0.71 7.48
C PRO A 396 -2.11 -1.01 6.67
N THR A 397 -2.29 -1.63 5.50
CA THR A 397 -1.26 -1.86 4.49
C THR A 397 -1.72 -1.28 3.16
N TYR A 398 -0.82 -1.17 2.19
CA TYR A 398 -1.18 -0.59 0.89
C TYR A 398 -2.01 -1.54 -0.01
N ASP A 399 -2.07 -2.83 0.34
CA ASP A 399 -2.84 -3.88 -0.36
C ASP A 399 -4.13 -4.27 0.37
N LYS A 400 -4.41 -3.71 1.56
CA LYS A 400 -5.63 -4.00 2.34
C LYS A 400 -6.45 -2.74 2.56
N ASN A 401 -7.73 -2.80 2.18
CA ASN A 401 -8.73 -1.80 2.53
C ASN A 401 -9.99 -2.50 3.07
N TYR A 402 -10.21 -2.42 4.37
CA TYR A 402 -11.36 -3.04 5.04
C TYR A 402 -12.69 -2.42 4.63
N LEU A 403 -12.71 -1.17 4.17
CA LEU A 403 -13.94 -0.53 3.71
C LEU A 403 -14.49 -1.18 2.44
N LEU A 404 -13.69 -1.94 1.69
CA LEU A 404 -14.16 -2.70 0.53
C LEU A 404 -14.85 -4.02 0.94
N ASP A 405 -14.51 -4.57 2.10
CA ASP A 405 -15.02 -5.87 2.57
C ASP A 405 -16.27 -5.70 3.45
N THR A 406 -17.22 -6.64 3.40
CA THR A 406 -18.39 -6.66 4.29
C THR A 406 -17.98 -6.71 5.75
N PHE A 407 -18.73 -6.02 6.63
CA PHE A 407 -18.47 -6.06 8.07
C PHE A 407 -18.83 -7.43 8.64
N GLU A 408 -17.82 -8.20 9.07
CA GLU A 408 -17.97 -9.58 9.58
C GLU A 408 -18.10 -9.66 11.12
N GLY A 409 -18.18 -8.51 11.82
CA GLY A 409 -18.41 -8.44 13.26
C GLY A 409 -17.20 -8.00 14.10
N VAL A 410 -17.31 -8.21 15.42
CA VAL A 410 -16.42 -7.66 16.47
C VAL A 410 -15.04 -8.34 16.52
N SER A 411 -14.88 -9.52 15.91
CA SER A 411 -13.60 -10.27 15.86
C SER A 411 -12.51 -9.58 15.02
N CYS A 412 -12.84 -8.51 14.30
CA CYS A 412 -11.93 -7.77 13.42
C CYS A 412 -11.09 -6.68 14.14
N CYS A 413 -10.73 -6.84 15.42
CA CYS A 413 -9.89 -5.85 16.10
C CYS A 413 -8.55 -5.68 15.35
N PRO A 414 -8.26 -4.51 14.74
CA PRO A 414 -7.18 -4.42 13.75
C PRO A 414 -5.78 -4.65 14.33
N LYS A 415 -5.56 -4.38 15.62
CA LYS A 415 -4.21 -4.42 16.24
C LYS A 415 -3.60 -5.81 16.28
N GLU A 416 -4.35 -6.85 16.66
CA GLU A 416 -3.83 -8.24 16.73
C GLU A 416 -3.59 -8.82 15.33
N ILE A 417 -4.29 -8.31 14.32
CA ILE A 417 -4.22 -8.76 12.92
C ILE A 417 -3.10 -8.02 12.15
N MET A 418 -2.68 -6.84 12.63
CA MET A 418 -1.75 -5.95 11.92
C MET A 418 -0.40 -6.59 11.61
N HIS A 419 0.23 -7.30 12.54
CA HIS A 419 1.53 -7.95 12.27
C HIS A 419 1.44 -9.03 11.18
N LYS A 420 0.40 -9.88 11.24
CA LYS A 420 0.17 -10.90 10.20
C LYS A 420 -0.12 -10.26 8.85
N GLN A 421 -0.81 -9.12 8.84
CA GLN A 421 -1.09 -8.36 7.62
C GLN A 421 0.15 -7.72 7.02
N ILE A 422 1.02 -7.15 7.85
CA ILE A 422 2.30 -6.58 7.39
C ILE A 422 3.13 -7.67 6.73
N GLN A 423 3.32 -8.82 7.39
CA GLN A 423 4.08 -9.95 6.80
C GLN A 423 3.47 -10.45 5.49
N LYS A 424 2.14 -10.55 5.42
CA LYS A 424 1.43 -10.92 4.18
C LYS A 424 1.63 -9.87 3.08
N SER A 425 1.58 -8.60 3.43
CA SER A 425 1.78 -7.47 2.51
C SER A 425 3.21 -7.42 1.98
N GLU A 426 4.21 -7.65 2.84
CA GLU A 426 5.63 -7.78 2.45
C GLU A 426 5.82 -8.92 1.43
N ALA A 427 5.27 -10.11 1.71
CA ALA A 427 5.30 -11.24 0.78
C ALA A 427 4.59 -10.93 -0.56
N ASN A 428 3.44 -10.25 -0.51
CA ASN A 428 2.73 -9.79 -1.70
C ASN A 428 3.56 -8.75 -2.49
N THR A 429 4.30 -7.88 -1.79
CA THR A 429 5.19 -6.88 -2.40
C THR A 429 6.22 -7.57 -3.28
N ILE A 430 6.85 -8.62 -2.75
CA ILE A 430 7.91 -9.36 -3.44
C ILE A 430 7.36 -9.99 -4.73
N LYS A 431 6.22 -10.69 -4.63
CA LYS A 431 5.53 -11.25 -5.80
C LYS A 431 5.15 -10.19 -6.82
N ASN A 432 4.70 -9.02 -6.35
CA ASN A 432 4.34 -7.93 -7.24
C ASN A 432 5.58 -7.32 -7.92
N ILE A 433 6.70 -7.14 -7.21
CA ILE A 433 7.98 -6.70 -7.80
C ILE A 433 8.41 -7.66 -8.90
N GLU A 434 8.38 -8.96 -8.62
CA GLU A 434 8.70 -10.02 -9.57
C GLU A 434 7.76 -9.92 -10.80
N LYS A 435 6.44 -9.97 -10.61
CA LYS A 435 5.47 -9.83 -11.70
C LYS A 435 5.69 -8.57 -12.55
N ARG A 436 5.85 -7.41 -11.93
CA ARG A 436 5.94 -6.11 -12.62
C ARG A 436 7.25 -5.97 -13.40
N SER A 437 8.35 -6.48 -12.85
CA SER A 437 9.67 -6.42 -13.50
C SER A 437 9.78 -7.25 -14.79
N LEU A 438 8.92 -8.27 -14.99
CA LEU A 438 8.90 -9.06 -16.22
C LEU A 438 8.27 -8.29 -17.39
N ILE A 439 7.35 -7.35 -17.12
CA ILE A 439 6.52 -6.68 -18.12
C ILE A 439 7.36 -5.99 -19.21
N PRO A 440 8.38 -5.15 -18.91
CA PRO A 440 9.15 -4.48 -19.96
C PRO A 440 9.83 -5.44 -20.94
N ARG A 441 10.39 -6.55 -20.45
CA ARG A 441 11.01 -7.56 -21.30
C ARG A 441 9.97 -8.34 -22.10
N MET A 442 8.84 -8.70 -21.49
CA MET A 442 7.76 -9.41 -22.17
C MET A 442 7.11 -8.55 -23.28
N VAL A 443 6.93 -7.25 -23.07
CA VAL A 443 6.45 -6.31 -24.10
C VAL A 443 7.44 -6.28 -25.27
N TYR A 444 8.73 -6.09 -25.00
CA TYR A 444 9.78 -6.12 -26.02
C TYR A 444 9.74 -7.43 -26.83
N LEU A 445 9.79 -8.58 -26.17
CA LEU A 445 9.78 -9.88 -26.83
C LEU A 445 8.49 -10.06 -27.64
N SER A 446 7.33 -9.69 -27.11
CA SER A 446 6.05 -9.80 -27.80
C SER A 446 5.98 -8.96 -29.08
N MET A 447 6.48 -7.71 -29.03
CA MET A 447 6.61 -6.87 -30.22
C MET A 447 7.52 -7.51 -31.27
N HIS A 448 8.65 -8.09 -30.85
CA HIS A 448 9.56 -8.79 -31.76
C HIS A 448 8.95 -10.06 -32.35
N CYS A 449 8.24 -10.86 -31.54
CA CYS A 449 7.56 -12.08 -31.97
C CYS A 449 6.51 -11.80 -33.07
N ALA A 450 5.72 -10.75 -32.86
CA ALA A 450 4.75 -10.29 -33.84
C ALA A 450 5.41 -9.84 -35.16
N ALA A 451 6.56 -9.17 -35.09
CA ALA A 451 7.30 -8.75 -36.28
C ALA A 451 7.96 -9.92 -37.05
N THR A 452 8.47 -10.93 -36.35
CA THR A 452 9.18 -12.06 -36.97
C THR A 452 8.24 -13.08 -37.62
N SER A 453 7.08 -13.36 -37.03
CA SER A 453 6.06 -14.25 -37.62
C SER A 453 5.64 -13.84 -39.05
N VAL A 454 5.66 -12.54 -39.35
CA VAL A 454 5.40 -12.01 -40.69
C VAL A 454 6.58 -12.24 -41.65
N LYS A 455 7.82 -12.14 -41.16
CA LYS A 455 9.02 -12.34 -41.99
C LYS A 455 9.16 -13.81 -42.40
N GLU A 456 8.85 -14.73 -41.50
CA GLU A 456 8.84 -16.17 -41.79
C GLU A 456 7.79 -16.58 -42.83
N SER A 457 6.63 -15.89 -42.85
CA SER A 457 5.59 -16.13 -43.86
C SER A 457 5.86 -15.45 -45.21
N THR A 458 6.78 -14.47 -45.29
CA THR A 458 7.03 -13.67 -46.52
C THR A 458 8.37 -13.93 -47.22
N GLU A 459 9.38 -14.50 -46.56
CA GLU A 459 10.71 -14.69 -47.15
C GLU A 459 11.20 -16.14 -46.99
N SER A 460 11.26 -16.90 -48.09
CA SER A 460 11.81 -18.27 -48.13
C SER A 460 13.31 -18.38 -47.79
N ASN A 461 13.98 -17.26 -47.53
CA ASN A 461 15.38 -17.11 -47.12
C ASN A 461 15.52 -16.07 -45.98
N ALA A 462 14.49 -15.89 -45.15
CA ALA A 462 14.58 -15.05 -43.95
C ALA A 462 15.75 -15.51 -43.07
N SER A 463 16.41 -14.56 -42.36
CA SER A 463 17.42 -14.95 -41.37
C SER A 463 16.80 -15.95 -40.40
N PRO A 464 17.50 -17.05 -40.05
CA PRO A 464 16.92 -18.12 -39.28
C PRO A 464 16.31 -17.57 -37.99
N PHE A 465 15.09 -18.01 -37.70
CA PHE A 465 14.43 -18.00 -36.39
C PHE A 465 15.47 -17.91 -35.28
N ASP A 466 15.34 -16.94 -34.36
CA ASP A 466 16.11 -16.99 -33.13
C ASP A 466 15.31 -17.81 -32.11
N PRO A 467 15.52 -19.15 -32.01
CA PRO A 467 14.82 -20.00 -31.06
C PRO A 467 14.99 -19.54 -29.62
N ASN A 468 16.00 -18.71 -29.36
CA ASN A 468 16.26 -18.16 -28.04
C ASN A 468 15.17 -17.15 -27.63
N LEU A 469 14.59 -16.36 -28.54
CA LEU A 469 13.59 -15.35 -28.19
C LEU A 469 12.23 -15.97 -27.81
N SER A 470 11.78 -16.97 -28.57
CA SER A 470 10.52 -17.68 -28.27
C SER A 470 10.63 -18.50 -26.98
N SER A 471 11.76 -19.18 -26.77
CA SER A 471 12.01 -19.91 -25.52
C SER A 471 12.18 -19.00 -24.32
N GLU A 472 12.80 -17.82 -24.48
CA GLU A 472 12.87 -16.80 -23.44
C GLU A 472 11.47 -16.29 -23.06
N LEU A 473 10.62 -15.93 -24.04
CA LEU A 473 9.26 -15.45 -23.75
C LEU A 473 8.43 -16.52 -23.03
N LYS A 474 8.55 -17.79 -23.42
CA LYS A 474 7.93 -18.92 -22.70
C LYS A 474 8.40 -18.98 -21.25
N HIS A 475 9.70 -18.88 -21.01
CA HIS A 475 10.25 -18.90 -19.66
C HIS A 475 9.75 -17.73 -18.81
N LEU A 476 9.63 -16.52 -19.38
CA LEU A 476 9.08 -15.37 -18.67
C LEU A 476 7.58 -15.51 -18.41
N LEU A 477 6.81 -16.10 -19.33
CA LEU A 477 5.40 -16.46 -19.11
C LEU A 477 5.26 -17.44 -17.95
N ASP A 478 6.16 -18.43 -17.85
CA ASP A 478 6.17 -19.39 -16.75
C ASP A 478 6.42 -18.70 -15.41
N GLN A 479 7.42 -17.81 -15.36
CA GLN A 479 7.70 -17.00 -14.17
C GLN A 479 6.53 -16.09 -13.81
N TYR A 480 5.89 -15.47 -14.80
CA TYR A 480 4.75 -14.59 -14.60
C TYR A 480 3.53 -15.35 -14.03
N ALA A 481 3.25 -16.56 -14.54
CA ALA A 481 2.19 -17.43 -14.02
C ALA A 481 2.47 -17.84 -12.56
N ASN A 482 3.72 -18.18 -12.24
CA ASN A 482 4.13 -18.49 -10.87
C ASN A 482 3.93 -17.29 -9.93
N ALA A 483 4.24 -16.06 -10.39
CA ALA A 483 4.02 -14.84 -9.62
C ALA A 483 2.52 -14.55 -9.38
N LEU A 484 1.64 -14.95 -10.31
CA LEU A 484 0.18 -14.96 -10.12
C LEU A 484 -0.30 -16.06 -9.15
N GLY A 485 0.56 -17.01 -8.80
CA GLY A 485 0.26 -18.11 -7.87
C GLY A 485 -0.25 -19.39 -8.53
N PHE A 486 -0.05 -19.56 -9.84
CA PHE A 486 -0.50 -20.72 -10.60
C PHE A 486 0.69 -21.50 -11.17
N SER A 487 0.53 -22.81 -11.34
CA SER A 487 1.44 -23.54 -12.22
C SER A 487 1.17 -23.14 -13.67
N VAL A 488 2.17 -23.28 -14.54
CA VAL A 488 2.05 -22.93 -15.97
C VAL A 488 0.86 -23.65 -16.61
N GLN A 489 0.71 -24.95 -16.34
CA GLN A 489 -0.35 -25.76 -16.93
C GLN A 489 -1.74 -25.31 -16.44
N ASP A 490 -1.88 -25.04 -15.14
CA ASP A 490 -3.13 -24.54 -14.57
C ASP A 490 -3.48 -23.15 -15.13
N ALA A 491 -2.46 -22.30 -15.33
CA ALA A 491 -2.64 -20.97 -15.88
C ALA A 491 -3.08 -20.99 -17.34
N LEU A 492 -2.49 -21.88 -18.15
CA LEU A 492 -2.92 -22.11 -19.53
C LEU A 492 -4.36 -22.65 -19.57
N GLU A 493 -4.70 -23.66 -18.77
CA GLU A 493 -6.05 -24.24 -18.73
C GLU A 493 -7.11 -23.23 -18.25
N LEU A 494 -6.75 -22.34 -17.32
CA LEU A 494 -7.62 -21.26 -16.88
C LEU A 494 -7.78 -20.20 -17.98
N ALA A 495 -6.69 -19.73 -18.58
CA ALA A 495 -6.71 -18.76 -19.67
C ALA A 495 -7.53 -19.27 -20.86
N PHE A 496 -7.26 -20.50 -21.34
CA PHE A 496 -8.03 -21.09 -22.44
C PHE A 496 -9.48 -21.35 -22.06
N GLY A 497 -9.77 -21.79 -20.82
CA GLY A 497 -11.13 -21.96 -20.33
C GLY A 497 -11.94 -20.66 -20.35
N VAL A 498 -11.32 -19.53 -19.98
CA VAL A 498 -11.96 -18.21 -20.04
C VAL A 498 -12.09 -17.71 -21.48
N LEU A 499 -11.02 -17.82 -22.28
CA LEU A 499 -11.03 -17.39 -23.69
C LEU A 499 -12.09 -18.13 -24.52
N SER A 500 -12.31 -19.41 -24.23
CA SER A 500 -13.32 -20.24 -24.90
C SER A 500 -14.73 -20.14 -24.28
N GLY A 501 -14.91 -19.34 -23.22
CA GLY A 501 -16.20 -19.13 -22.56
C GLY A 501 -16.68 -20.28 -21.67
N HIS A 502 -15.83 -21.27 -21.38
CA HIS A 502 -16.15 -22.41 -20.51
C HIS A 502 -16.00 -22.09 -19.01
N LYS A 503 -15.23 -21.06 -18.66
CA LYS A 503 -15.02 -20.56 -17.28
C LYS A 503 -15.49 -19.12 -17.14
N GLN A 504 -15.94 -18.73 -15.95
CA GLN A 504 -16.41 -17.36 -15.69
C GLN A 504 -15.25 -16.39 -15.44
N LEU A 505 -15.46 -15.10 -15.72
CA LEU A 505 -14.46 -14.05 -15.46
C LEU A 505 -14.14 -13.93 -13.97
N GLU A 506 -15.12 -14.24 -13.12
CA GLU A 506 -15.00 -14.26 -11.66
C GLU A 506 -13.96 -15.30 -11.17
N GLU A 507 -13.63 -16.32 -11.97
CA GLU A 507 -12.60 -17.32 -11.66
C GLU A 507 -11.16 -16.79 -11.85
N LEU A 508 -10.97 -15.67 -12.56
CA LEU A 508 -9.65 -15.02 -12.75
C LEU A 508 -9.11 -14.32 -11.49
N SER A 509 -9.73 -14.52 -10.33
CA SER A 509 -9.25 -14.07 -9.01
C SER A 509 -9.10 -12.55 -8.85
N ASN A 510 -8.56 -12.13 -7.70
CA ASN A 510 -8.37 -10.73 -7.28
C ASN A 510 -7.39 -9.89 -8.15
N ASP A 511 -6.74 -10.46 -9.19
CA ASP A 511 -5.75 -9.75 -10.04
C ASP A 511 -6.09 -9.82 -11.54
N LEU A 512 -7.25 -9.27 -11.91
CA LEU A 512 -7.72 -9.22 -13.30
C LEU A 512 -6.69 -8.61 -14.26
N ILE A 513 -6.02 -7.53 -13.85
CA ILE A 513 -5.03 -6.83 -14.69
C ILE A 513 -3.82 -7.72 -14.96
N GLY A 514 -3.30 -8.37 -13.91
CA GLY A 514 -2.20 -9.32 -14.03
C GLY A 514 -2.52 -10.42 -15.04
N TRP A 515 -3.70 -11.01 -14.96
CA TRP A 515 -4.13 -12.03 -15.89
C TRP A 515 -4.36 -11.55 -17.32
N MET A 516 -4.95 -10.37 -17.51
CA MET A 516 -5.13 -9.82 -18.86
C MET A 516 -3.78 -9.55 -19.53
N ASN A 517 -2.77 -9.08 -18.78
CA ASN A 517 -1.40 -8.98 -19.29
C ASN A 517 -0.84 -10.36 -19.68
N PHE A 518 -1.02 -11.39 -18.84
CA PHE A 518 -0.59 -12.76 -19.15
C PHE A 518 -1.21 -13.28 -20.46
N VAL A 519 -2.52 -13.11 -20.64
CA VAL A 519 -3.24 -13.54 -21.84
C VAL A 519 -2.73 -12.82 -23.10
N VAL A 520 -2.44 -11.52 -23.02
CA VAL A 520 -1.88 -10.75 -24.13
C VAL A 520 -0.49 -11.27 -24.54
N PHE A 521 0.38 -11.55 -23.56
CA PHE A 521 1.71 -12.08 -23.83
C PHE A 521 1.69 -13.54 -24.30
N LEU A 522 0.76 -14.35 -23.78
CA LEU A 522 0.53 -15.73 -24.24
C LEU A 522 0.14 -15.73 -25.71
N ASN A 523 -0.78 -14.85 -26.12
CA ASN A 523 -1.16 -14.69 -27.52
C ASN A 523 0.05 -14.30 -28.39
N ALA A 524 0.94 -13.43 -27.91
CA ALA A 524 2.14 -13.06 -28.66
C ALA A 524 3.14 -14.24 -28.82
N TRP A 525 3.24 -15.11 -27.80
CA TRP A 525 4.07 -16.32 -27.86
C TRP A 525 3.50 -17.39 -28.81
N ASP A 526 2.18 -17.61 -28.79
CA ASP A 526 1.49 -18.57 -29.67
C ASP A 526 1.70 -18.27 -31.16
N LEU A 527 1.96 -17.01 -31.53
CA LEU A 527 2.27 -16.62 -32.92
C LEU A 527 3.55 -17.24 -33.47
N LEU A 528 4.49 -17.64 -32.61
CA LEU A 528 5.76 -18.24 -33.01
C LEU A 528 5.83 -19.75 -32.78
N SER A 529 5.04 -20.30 -31.87
CA SER A 529 5.36 -21.61 -31.30
C SER A 529 5.05 -22.79 -32.24
N HIS A 530 4.12 -22.70 -33.19
CA HIS A 530 3.66 -23.82 -34.05
C HIS A 530 3.30 -25.13 -33.30
N GLU A 531 3.40 -25.18 -31.97
CA GLU A 531 3.21 -26.34 -31.09
C GLU A 531 1.71 -26.60 -30.77
N SER A 532 0.81 -25.70 -31.18
CA SER A 532 -0.64 -25.83 -31.01
C SER A 532 -1.34 -26.03 -32.38
N PRO A 533 -1.83 -27.25 -32.72
CA PRO A 533 -2.41 -27.51 -34.04
C PRO A 533 -3.91 -27.18 -34.16
N THR A 534 -4.58 -26.68 -33.12
CA THR A 534 -6.05 -26.66 -33.09
C THR A 534 -6.65 -25.55 -32.22
N THR A 535 -6.72 -24.30 -32.68
CA THR A 535 -7.76 -23.35 -32.22
C THR A 535 -7.91 -22.16 -33.17
N PRO A 536 -9.11 -21.55 -33.27
CA PRO A 536 -9.31 -20.30 -34.02
C PRO A 536 -8.47 -19.18 -33.43
N THR A 537 -8.12 -18.21 -34.26
CA THR A 537 -7.13 -17.16 -34.02
C THR A 537 -7.21 -16.48 -32.64
N THR A 538 -6.19 -16.70 -31.83
CA THR A 538 -6.03 -16.22 -30.44
C THR A 538 -6.24 -14.69 -30.30
N TRP A 539 -5.91 -13.92 -31.34
CA TRP A 539 -6.14 -12.47 -31.41
C TRP A 539 -7.60 -12.03 -31.17
N ASP A 540 -8.56 -12.70 -31.81
CA ASP A 540 -9.97 -12.34 -31.69
C ASP A 540 -10.51 -12.69 -30.30
N LEU A 541 -9.98 -13.75 -29.69
CA LEU A 541 -10.32 -14.16 -28.34
C LEU A 541 -9.80 -13.17 -27.30
N VAL A 542 -8.55 -12.72 -27.42
CA VAL A 542 -7.99 -11.67 -26.55
C VAL A 542 -8.79 -10.37 -26.68
N SER A 543 -9.10 -9.96 -27.91
CA SER A 543 -9.88 -8.73 -28.17
C SER A 543 -11.30 -8.84 -27.62
N SER A 544 -11.95 -9.99 -27.80
CA SER A 544 -13.29 -10.26 -27.24
C SER A 544 -13.29 -10.28 -25.71
N LEU A 545 -12.25 -10.84 -25.09
CA LEU A 545 -12.11 -10.88 -23.64
C LEU A 545 -11.88 -9.48 -23.07
N LEU A 546 -10.97 -8.69 -23.66
CA LEU A 546 -10.75 -7.29 -23.29
C LEU A 546 -12.04 -6.47 -23.40
N LYS A 547 -12.77 -6.63 -24.50
CA LYS A 547 -14.08 -5.99 -24.70
C LYS A 547 -15.06 -6.35 -23.59
N LYS A 548 -15.22 -7.64 -23.30
CA LYS A 548 -16.11 -8.13 -22.23
C LYS A 548 -15.73 -7.55 -20.86
N CYS A 549 -14.45 -7.56 -20.51
CA CYS A 549 -13.96 -6.99 -19.24
C CYS A 549 -14.28 -5.49 -19.13
N VAL A 550 -14.05 -4.73 -20.21
CA VAL A 550 -14.34 -3.29 -20.24
C VAL A 550 -15.83 -3.01 -20.13
N GLU A 551 -16.67 -3.72 -20.89
CA GLU A 551 -18.13 -3.58 -20.85
C GLU A 551 -18.70 -3.94 -19.47
N GLU A 552 -18.20 -5.00 -18.84
CA GLU A 552 -18.61 -5.42 -17.50
C GLU A 552 -18.27 -4.35 -16.46
N LYS A 553 -17.06 -3.76 -16.51
CA LYS A 553 -16.65 -2.68 -15.59
C LYS A 553 -17.40 -1.38 -15.83
N ILE A 554 -17.69 -1.02 -17.07
CA ILE A 554 -18.55 0.12 -17.37
C ILE A 554 -19.96 -0.09 -16.80
N THR A 555 -20.49 -1.31 -16.93
CA THR A 555 -21.82 -1.66 -16.41
C THR A 555 -21.85 -1.63 -14.88
N SER A 556 -20.79 -2.11 -14.21
CA SER A 556 -20.72 -2.15 -12.74
C SER A 556 -20.56 -0.76 -12.10
N ILE A 557 -19.91 0.18 -12.79
CA ILE A 557 -19.81 1.58 -12.33
C ILE A 557 -21.20 2.25 -12.30
N GLY A 558 -22.12 1.87 -13.20
CA GLY A 558 -23.48 2.38 -13.25
C GLY A 558 -23.60 3.85 -13.68
N ALA A 559 -24.79 4.44 -13.50
CA ALA A 559 -25.10 5.83 -13.87
C ALA A 559 -24.75 6.86 -12.78
N HIS A 560 -24.55 6.42 -11.54
CA HIS A 560 -24.17 7.25 -10.40
C HIS A 560 -22.88 6.70 -9.77
N PRO A 561 -21.76 7.43 -9.79
CA PRO A 561 -20.46 6.98 -9.27
C PRO A 561 -20.41 6.96 -7.72
N SER A 562 -21.50 6.56 -7.07
CA SER A 562 -21.64 6.47 -5.61
C SER A 562 -21.05 5.19 -5.01
N SER A 563 -20.41 4.34 -5.82
CA SER A 563 -19.67 3.15 -5.35
C SER A 563 -18.19 3.46 -5.13
N SER A 564 -17.48 2.59 -4.41
CA SER A 564 -16.08 2.73 -3.93
C SER A 564 -14.99 2.88 -5.01
N GLY A 565 -15.36 3.20 -6.26
CA GLY A 565 -14.54 3.48 -7.44
C GLY A 565 -13.41 2.51 -7.79
N SER A 566 -13.37 1.34 -7.14
CA SER A 566 -12.48 0.23 -7.45
C SER A 566 -12.62 -0.24 -8.90
N ASP A 567 -13.84 -0.22 -9.43
CA ASP A 567 -14.10 -0.60 -10.82
C ASP A 567 -13.60 0.46 -11.82
N PHE A 568 -13.59 1.75 -11.45
CA PHE A 568 -13.03 2.80 -12.28
C PHE A 568 -11.50 2.66 -12.40
N HIS A 569 -10.80 2.43 -11.27
CA HIS A 569 -9.36 2.13 -11.29
C HIS A 569 -9.05 0.90 -12.14
N THR A 570 -9.86 -0.16 -12.01
CA THR A 570 -9.69 -1.37 -12.81
C THR A 570 -9.88 -1.10 -14.31
N LEU A 571 -10.91 -0.31 -14.69
CA LEU A 571 -11.14 0.11 -16.07
C LEU A 571 -9.95 0.90 -16.63
N VAL A 572 -9.42 1.87 -15.88
CA VAL A 572 -8.22 2.63 -16.28
C VAL A 572 -7.04 1.69 -16.49
N GLN A 573 -6.80 0.74 -15.59
CA GLN A 573 -5.69 -0.20 -15.74
C GLN A 573 -5.87 -1.13 -16.94
N LEU A 574 -7.08 -1.63 -17.22
CA LEU A 574 -7.36 -2.47 -18.40
C LEU A 574 -6.99 -1.75 -19.71
N LEU A 575 -7.28 -0.45 -19.80
CA LEU A 575 -6.99 0.34 -20.99
C LEU A 575 -5.52 0.73 -21.09
N THR A 576 -4.89 1.03 -19.96
CA THR A 576 -3.53 1.58 -19.93
C THR A 576 -2.44 0.52 -19.88
N GLU A 577 -2.76 -0.73 -19.57
CA GLU A 577 -1.83 -1.85 -19.58
C GLU A 577 -2.17 -2.91 -20.64
N PRO A 578 -3.07 -3.89 -20.41
CA PRO A 578 -3.22 -5.01 -21.34
C PRO A 578 -3.72 -4.56 -22.72
N MET A 579 -4.62 -3.58 -22.80
CA MET A 579 -5.02 -3.01 -24.09
C MET A 579 -3.83 -2.31 -24.78
N ALA A 580 -3.05 -1.50 -24.06
CA ALA A 580 -1.86 -0.85 -24.60
C ALA A 580 -0.84 -1.87 -25.14
N TRP A 581 -0.53 -2.91 -24.36
CA TRP A 581 0.37 -3.99 -24.78
C TRP A 581 -0.19 -4.71 -26.01
N HIS A 582 -1.47 -5.08 -26.01
CA HIS A 582 -2.12 -5.73 -27.17
C HIS A 582 -2.03 -4.88 -28.43
N THR A 583 -2.28 -3.57 -28.30
CA THR A 583 -2.16 -2.64 -29.43
C THR A 583 -0.73 -2.51 -29.95
N LEU A 584 0.29 -2.53 -29.07
CA LEU A 584 1.69 -2.52 -29.49
C LEU A 584 2.08 -3.80 -30.25
N VAL A 585 1.60 -4.97 -29.82
CA VAL A 585 1.82 -6.23 -30.55
C VAL A 585 1.13 -6.19 -31.93
N MET A 586 -0.10 -5.69 -32.02
CA MET A 586 -0.81 -5.51 -33.30
C MET A 586 -0.10 -4.51 -34.22
N GLN A 587 0.35 -3.37 -33.68
CA GLN A 587 1.09 -2.36 -34.44
C GLN A 587 2.40 -2.96 -34.99
N SER A 588 3.14 -3.74 -34.18
CA SER A 588 4.41 -4.35 -34.59
C SER A 588 4.23 -5.35 -35.73
N TYR A 589 3.17 -6.16 -35.66
CA TYR A 589 2.76 -7.03 -36.77
C TYR A 589 2.45 -6.21 -38.03
N ALA A 590 1.58 -5.20 -37.91
CA ALA A 590 1.14 -4.38 -39.03
C ALA A 590 2.32 -3.66 -39.73
N ARG A 591 3.26 -3.11 -38.95
CA ARG A 591 4.50 -2.48 -39.44
C ARG A 591 5.34 -3.46 -40.28
N SER A 592 5.37 -4.73 -39.89
CA SER A 592 6.14 -5.78 -40.58
C SER A 592 5.41 -6.33 -41.81
N ALA A 593 4.08 -6.41 -41.78
CA ALA A 593 3.25 -6.90 -42.88
C ALA A 593 3.14 -5.90 -44.04
N PHE A 594 3.11 -4.59 -43.72
CA PHE A 594 2.95 -3.51 -44.69
C PHE A 594 4.10 -2.50 -44.60
N PRO A 595 5.34 -2.87 -44.96
CA PRO A 595 6.48 -1.96 -44.90
C PRO A 595 6.28 -0.79 -45.87
N SER A 596 6.56 0.43 -45.41
CA SER A 596 6.35 1.71 -46.14
C SER A 596 7.27 1.92 -47.36
N GLY A 597 8.04 0.91 -47.79
CA GLY A 597 8.98 0.95 -48.91
C GLY A 597 8.50 0.21 -50.17
N LYS A 598 8.94 0.67 -51.36
CA LYS A 598 8.62 0.05 -52.66
C LYS A 598 9.08 -1.42 -52.75
N ARG A 599 8.19 -2.40 -52.51
CA ARG A 599 8.49 -3.82 -52.82
C ARG A 599 8.55 -4.06 -54.34
N LYS A 600 9.63 -4.69 -54.81
CA LYS A 600 9.74 -5.27 -56.17
C LYS A 600 8.85 -6.51 -56.23
N LYS A 601 7.88 -6.55 -57.16
CA LYS A 601 7.06 -7.74 -57.46
C LYS A 601 7.94 -8.95 -57.79
N LYS A 602 7.89 -9.99 -56.97
CA LYS A 602 8.15 -11.38 -57.37
C LYS A 602 7.05 -12.24 -56.72
N GLY A 603 6.42 -13.08 -57.54
CA GLY A 603 5.19 -13.77 -57.17
C GLY A 603 5.40 -15.12 -56.48
N ALA A 604 4.41 -15.51 -55.67
CA ALA A 604 4.15 -16.88 -55.24
C ALA A 604 2.66 -17.00 -54.85
N HIS A 605 1.90 -17.83 -55.56
CA HIS A 605 0.43 -17.90 -55.45
C HIS A 605 -0.11 -18.76 -54.28
N SER A 606 0.75 -19.35 -53.44
CA SER A 606 0.35 -20.15 -52.27
C SER A 606 0.66 -19.48 -50.92
N GLU A 607 1.61 -18.55 -50.87
CA GLU A 607 2.00 -17.81 -49.64
C GLU A 607 1.07 -16.61 -49.35
N ASP A 608 0.44 -16.06 -50.40
CA ASP A 608 -0.54 -14.95 -50.29
C ASP A 608 -1.79 -15.32 -49.48
N GLN A 609 -2.17 -16.59 -49.35
CA GLN A 609 -3.41 -17.00 -48.66
C GLN A 609 -3.31 -17.03 -47.13
N SER A 610 -2.14 -17.40 -46.57
CA SER A 610 -1.92 -17.44 -45.12
C SER A 610 -1.73 -16.04 -44.53
N ILE A 611 -1.05 -15.15 -45.28
CA ILE A 611 -0.90 -13.74 -44.90
C ILE A 611 -2.25 -13.01 -45.03
N ALA A 612 -3.05 -13.34 -46.06
CA ALA A 612 -4.38 -12.77 -46.21
C ALA A 612 -5.34 -13.20 -45.09
N SER A 613 -5.28 -14.45 -44.61
CA SER A 613 -6.14 -14.92 -43.52
C SER A 613 -5.75 -14.32 -42.16
N GLN A 614 -4.45 -14.22 -41.84
CA GLN A 614 -3.99 -13.54 -40.63
C GLN A 614 -4.19 -12.02 -40.68
N GLY A 615 -4.07 -11.40 -41.86
CA GLY A 615 -4.35 -9.98 -42.05
C GLY A 615 -5.82 -9.62 -41.78
N ILE A 616 -6.77 -10.50 -42.15
CA ILE A 616 -8.20 -10.32 -41.84
C ILE A 616 -8.44 -10.37 -40.32
N VAL A 617 -7.83 -11.35 -39.64
CA VAL A 617 -7.96 -11.52 -38.18
C VAL A 617 -7.43 -10.29 -37.43
N ILE A 618 -6.27 -9.76 -37.85
CA ILE A 618 -5.71 -8.57 -37.21
C ILE A 618 -6.54 -7.33 -37.52
N GLN A 619 -7.11 -7.21 -38.72
CA GLN A 619 -8.05 -6.15 -39.03
C GLN A 619 -9.30 -6.21 -38.13
N VAL A 620 -9.83 -7.41 -37.87
CA VAL A 620 -10.96 -7.63 -36.94
C VAL A 620 -10.56 -7.25 -35.50
N SER A 621 -9.37 -7.65 -35.06
CA SER A 621 -8.86 -7.32 -33.72
C SER A 621 -8.57 -5.81 -33.55
N ILE A 622 -8.03 -5.14 -34.57
CA ILE A 622 -7.85 -3.67 -34.59
C ILE A 622 -9.22 -2.98 -34.51
N GLN A 623 -10.19 -3.40 -35.32
CA GLN A 623 -11.53 -2.84 -35.29
C GLN A 623 -12.18 -3.05 -33.93
N SER A 624 -12.03 -4.25 -33.34
CA SER A 624 -12.52 -4.55 -31.99
C SER A 624 -11.91 -3.62 -30.93
N ALA A 625 -10.60 -3.37 -30.98
CA ALA A 625 -9.95 -2.42 -30.07
C ALA A 625 -10.46 -0.98 -30.28
N CYS A 626 -10.65 -0.55 -31.53
CA CYS A 626 -11.25 0.75 -31.84
C CYS A 626 -12.68 0.87 -31.29
N ASP A 627 -13.52 -0.14 -31.50
CA ASP A 627 -14.91 -0.17 -31.01
C ASP A 627 -14.97 -0.06 -29.48
N VAL A 628 -14.07 -0.77 -28.78
CA VAL A 628 -13.97 -0.70 -27.30
C VAL A 628 -13.56 0.70 -26.85
N LEU A 629 -12.55 1.31 -27.49
CA LEU A 629 -12.13 2.67 -27.14
C LEU A 629 -13.21 3.71 -27.45
N GLU A 630 -13.91 3.58 -28.57
CA GLU A 630 -15.04 4.44 -28.92
C GLU A 630 -16.20 4.29 -27.93
N TYR A 631 -16.51 3.06 -27.50
CA TYR A 631 -17.50 2.78 -26.46
C TYR A 631 -17.14 3.48 -25.14
N VAL A 632 -15.90 3.35 -24.67
CA VAL A 632 -15.41 4.04 -23.47
C VAL A 632 -15.49 5.57 -23.63
N LEU A 633 -15.06 6.11 -24.77
CA LEU A 633 -15.09 7.55 -25.03
C LEU A 633 -16.51 8.11 -25.05
N ASN A 634 -17.46 7.40 -25.66
CA ASN A 634 -18.86 7.80 -25.68
C ASN A 634 -19.46 7.75 -24.27
N TRP A 635 -19.18 6.68 -23.52
CA TRP A 635 -19.58 6.58 -22.11
C TRP A 635 -19.03 7.74 -21.26
N LEU A 636 -17.74 8.10 -21.41
CA LEU A 636 -17.14 9.23 -20.71
C LEU A 636 -17.79 10.57 -21.07
N LYS A 637 -18.07 10.80 -22.36
CA LYS A 637 -18.72 12.04 -22.83
C LYS A 637 -20.13 12.19 -22.26
N GLU A 638 -20.92 11.12 -22.25
CA GLU A 638 -22.26 11.12 -21.65
C GLU A 638 -22.24 11.41 -20.15
N HIS A 639 -21.23 10.92 -19.43
CA HIS A 639 -21.07 11.22 -18.01
C HIS A 639 -20.67 12.68 -17.77
N MET A 640 -19.73 13.22 -18.55
CA MET A 640 -19.34 14.63 -18.42
C MET A 640 -20.51 15.58 -18.70
N SER A 641 -21.32 15.32 -19.73
CA SER A 641 -22.47 16.17 -20.03
C SER A 641 -23.53 16.15 -18.92
N LYS A 642 -23.77 14.98 -18.31
CA LYS A 642 -24.71 14.86 -17.17
C LYS A 642 -24.22 15.62 -15.93
N VAL A 643 -22.91 15.66 -15.68
CA VAL A 643 -22.33 16.42 -14.56
C VAL A 643 -22.48 17.92 -14.80
N GLU A 644 -22.27 18.39 -16.03
CA GLU A 644 -22.47 19.80 -16.40
C GLU A 644 -23.94 20.24 -16.24
N GLU A 645 -24.90 19.40 -16.63
CA GLU A 645 -26.34 19.65 -16.44
C GLU A 645 -26.77 19.59 -14.96
N GLY A 646 -26.10 18.78 -14.13
CA GLY A 646 -26.38 18.63 -12.70
C GLY A 646 -25.74 19.71 -11.82
N ALA A 647 -24.71 20.41 -12.30
CA ALA A 647 -24.00 21.47 -11.58
C ALA A 647 -24.69 22.85 -11.65
N GLU A 648 -25.83 22.97 -12.33
CA GLU A 648 -26.65 24.19 -12.39
C GLU A 648 -27.59 24.40 -11.18
N TRP A 649 -27.38 23.71 -10.05
CA TRP A 649 -28.21 23.84 -8.84
C TRP A 649 -27.51 24.54 -7.67
#